data_AF-A0A9W9YDK0-F1
#
_entry.id   AF-A0A9W9YDK0-F1
#
_cell.length_a   1.000
_cell.length_b   1.000
_cell.length_c   1.000
_cell.angle_alpha   90.00
_cell.angle_beta   90.00
_cell.angle_gamma   90.00
#
_symmetry.space_group_name_H-M   'P 1'
#
loop_
_entity.id
_entity.type
_entity.pdbx_description
1 polymer ?
#
loop_
_entity_poly.entity_id
_entity_poly.type
_entity_poly.pdbx_seq_one_letter_code
_entity_poly.pdbx_strand_id
1 'polypeptide(L)'
;MLLSVSIPVRTRKTGSHAYEIAVYTGMFGSSGTTANVSLLINAEKGESEILPLVDITGNKNPFSRGSVSSFVAKLPSFLGQLNYVRVWHDNSGPSPSWNLHQIVVRHVPTDRKWFFICNRWLAVEKDDGQIEKVLFVADQKQMSGFQNLFYTRASKDIGDGHLWFSVYTRPPNSSFTRVQRLTCCISLLFSSMVANAMFYEHGAQQAGFQIKFGPINFNWVEMMVGIQSSLVVLPVNVLIIGIFRHTRPKTHNSKAMSKKFKLPHWFIYIAYTLALLTSLTGAAFTMFYSMIWGKDKSNQWITSVIFRWCRTSSSCSRLNLRRKNRDEVRSVDISDTTDSEVEGVSPVEDKLQNPKTLTSLYSPPDPMTVALAREKKLNEVKMWKIFSQVALQLVFVFLLSVASYGSRSSDRFWLSENIKDIFNTKIDKVRDVHTFWWWCENYMLPSLYSTTWYNGRKFREKDFFSNKKSFIVGLPRLRQTRVKPEPCYSWPTFPELKRWFPRCYHDYTDDNVDDASESLDLIDVSPSYITSQSSSSSSNSDFSNSSSNSSSSSNSDVTYPTIPIACEHTVKFQDASSLVLYRLLRPANTYKGGGLVAELGYDIRTAREVISNLQEDIWINRRTRLVLFELITFQPSTNLFAFTRYSFESLPTGGITPSYRIEPISFYRHWQLASAVVSSLAVTYLSS
;
A
#
# COMPACT_ATOMS: atom_id res chain seq x y z
N MET A 1 22.49 42.70 35.16
CA MET A 1 23.07 41.36 35.38
C MET A 1 21.95 40.47 35.87
N LEU A 2 21.29 39.76 34.94
CA LEU A 2 20.29 38.74 35.28
C LEU A 2 21.06 37.42 35.39
N LEU A 3 21.16 36.87 36.60
CA LEU A 3 21.73 35.56 36.83
C LEU A 3 20.78 34.52 36.25
N SER A 4 21.24 33.74 35.28
CA SER A 4 20.64 32.47 34.89
C SER A 4 20.38 31.63 36.15
N VAL A 5 19.20 31.00 36.28
CA VAL A 5 18.95 30.00 37.33
C VAL A 5 19.85 28.81 37.07
N SER A 6 21.00 28.85 37.72
CA SER A 6 22.03 27.84 37.58
C SER A 6 22.05 27.03 38.88
N ILE A 7 21.84 25.72 38.74
CA ILE A 7 21.65 24.78 39.84
C ILE A 7 22.94 24.69 40.65
N PRO A 8 22.95 24.98 41.97
CA PRO A 8 24.15 24.90 42.76
C PRO A 8 24.60 23.43 42.89
N VAL A 9 25.84 23.15 42.51
CA VAL A 9 26.45 21.83 42.68
C VAL A 9 27.09 21.76 44.06
N ARG A 10 26.82 20.66 44.78
CA ARG A 10 27.44 20.42 46.08
C ARG A 10 28.91 20.06 45.88
N THR A 11 29.81 20.92 46.34
CA THR A 11 31.25 20.69 46.38
C THR A 11 31.71 20.24 47.77
N ARG A 12 32.77 19.41 47.85
CA ARG A 12 33.34 18.96 49.15
C ARG A 12 34.09 20.09 49.83
N LYS A 13 34.75 20.94 49.04
CA LYS A 13 35.47 22.13 49.52
C LYS A 13 34.75 23.39 49.04
N THR A 14 34.45 24.30 49.97
CA THR A 14 33.91 25.62 49.63
C THR A 14 35.02 26.49 49.04
N GLY A 15 34.72 27.19 47.94
CA GLY A 15 35.70 28.00 47.22
C GLY A 15 35.12 29.31 46.69
N SER A 16 36.01 30.24 46.33
CA SER A 16 35.67 31.57 45.85
C SER A 16 35.47 31.64 44.32
N HIS A 17 35.97 30.66 43.58
CA HIS A 17 35.89 30.64 42.11
C HIS A 17 34.66 29.88 41.62
N ALA A 18 33.71 30.58 41.02
CA ALA A 18 32.49 30.00 40.48
C ALA A 18 32.65 29.63 38.99
N TYR A 19 32.34 28.37 38.67
CA TYR A 19 32.28 27.84 37.31
C TYR A 19 30.85 27.44 36.98
N GLU A 20 30.29 28.01 35.91
CA GLU A 20 28.99 27.65 35.35
C GLU A 20 29.19 26.59 34.26
N ILE A 21 28.52 25.46 34.39
CA ILE A 21 28.59 24.30 33.51
C ILE A 21 27.22 24.15 32.86
N ALA A 22 27.12 24.44 31.57
CA ALA A 22 25.91 24.24 30.78
C ALA A 22 26.02 22.94 29.98
N VAL A 23 25.19 21.96 30.32
CA VAL A 23 25.13 20.65 29.67
C VAL A 23 23.97 20.64 28.67
N TYR A 24 24.28 20.37 27.40
CA TYR A 24 23.29 20.28 26.33
C TYR A 24 22.98 18.82 26.04
N THR A 25 21.74 18.42 26.26
CA THR A 25 21.25 17.07 25.95
C THR A 25 20.65 17.02 24.55
N GLY A 26 20.82 15.90 23.87
CA GLY A 26 20.34 15.72 22.51
C GLY A 26 18.82 15.85 22.36
N MET A 27 18.37 16.30 21.19
CA MET A 27 16.96 16.60 20.88
C MET A 27 16.16 15.40 20.34
N PHE A 28 16.83 14.31 19.94
CA PHE A 28 16.18 13.23 19.21
C PHE A 28 15.49 12.24 20.16
N GLY A 29 14.74 11.30 19.60
CA GLY A 29 13.96 10.33 20.38
C GLY A 29 14.84 9.65 21.43
N SER A 30 14.37 9.66 22.68
CA SER A 30 15.04 8.96 23.79
C SER A 30 16.47 9.45 24.09
N SER A 31 16.79 10.72 23.79
CA SER A 31 18.12 11.31 24.04
C SER A 31 18.37 11.78 25.47
N GLY A 32 17.34 11.91 26.30
CA GLY A 32 17.48 12.30 27.71
C GLY A 32 17.76 11.11 28.61
N THR A 33 18.43 11.36 29.74
CA THR A 33 18.80 10.33 30.71
C THR A 33 18.14 10.55 32.05
N THR A 34 17.81 9.45 32.74
CA THR A 34 17.40 9.44 34.15
C THR A 34 18.52 9.04 35.10
N ALA A 35 19.68 8.65 34.55
CA ALA A 35 20.84 8.25 35.33
C ALA A 35 21.47 9.47 36.01
N ASN A 36 22.18 9.23 37.11
CA ASN A 36 22.94 10.28 37.77
C ASN A 36 24.22 10.54 36.96
N VAL A 37 24.47 11.82 36.66
CA VAL A 37 25.62 12.25 35.85
C VAL A 37 26.65 12.93 36.74
N SER A 38 27.91 12.57 36.53
CA SER A 38 29.06 13.15 37.23
C SER A 38 30.09 13.68 36.24
N LEU A 39 30.79 14.74 36.67
CA LEU A 39 31.74 15.48 35.84
C LEU A 39 33.07 15.68 36.58
N LEU A 40 34.17 15.56 35.85
CA LEU A 40 35.51 15.93 36.30
C LEU A 40 36.12 16.89 35.27
N ILE A 41 36.64 18.02 35.74
CA ILE A 41 37.25 19.05 34.90
C ILE A 41 38.78 18.98 35.10
N ASN A 42 39.52 18.74 34.03
CA ASN A 42 40.99 18.81 34.06
C ASN A 42 41.49 20.11 33.43
N ALA A 43 42.46 20.73 34.06
CA ALA A 43 43.04 22.00 33.65
C ALA A 43 44.54 22.05 33.91
N GLU A 44 45.19 23.09 33.40
CA GLU A 44 46.64 23.31 33.55
C GLU A 44 47.11 23.34 35.02
N LYS A 45 46.31 23.94 35.92
CA LYS A 45 46.64 24.07 37.34
C LYS A 45 46.17 22.88 38.21
N GLY A 46 45.73 21.80 37.57
CA GLY A 46 45.28 20.57 38.22
C GLY A 46 43.83 20.20 37.90
N GLU A 47 43.40 19.08 38.48
CA GLU A 47 42.05 18.54 38.32
C GLU A 47 41.08 19.10 39.38
N SER A 48 39.82 19.28 38.98
CA SER A 48 38.75 19.58 39.92
C SER A 48 38.41 18.37 40.79
N GLU A 49 37.68 18.58 41.87
CA GLU A 49 36.94 17.47 42.47
C GLU A 49 35.83 16.97 41.55
N ILE A 50 35.30 15.79 41.86
CA ILE A 50 34.20 15.18 41.10
C ILE A 50 32.91 15.91 41.44
N LEU A 51 32.25 16.42 40.40
CA LEU A 51 31.05 17.25 40.48
C LEU A 51 29.82 16.40 40.13
N PRO A 52 29.03 15.93 41.12
CA PRO A 52 27.77 15.26 40.85
C PRO A 52 26.73 16.29 40.39
N LEU A 53 26.26 16.18 39.16
CA LEU A 53 25.33 17.12 38.54
C LEU A 53 23.88 16.77 38.91
N VAL A 54 23.57 16.85 40.19
CA VAL A 54 22.25 16.54 40.75
C VAL A 54 21.50 17.84 41.02
N ASP A 55 20.23 17.87 40.63
CA ASP A 55 19.36 19.00 40.96
C ASP A 55 18.80 18.88 42.38
N ILE A 56 19.26 19.77 43.26
CA ILE A 56 18.86 19.85 44.67
C ILE A 56 17.57 20.67 44.82
N THR A 57 17.14 21.41 43.79
CA THR A 57 16.00 22.34 43.81
C THR A 57 14.65 21.67 43.54
N GLY A 58 14.62 20.34 43.38
CA GLY A 58 13.38 19.55 43.28
C GLY A 58 12.82 19.40 41.86
N ASN A 59 13.57 19.76 40.81
CA ASN A 59 13.09 19.61 39.44
C ASN A 59 13.05 18.14 38.98
N LYS A 60 12.05 17.78 38.17
CA LYS A 60 11.91 16.42 37.62
C LYS A 60 12.88 16.26 36.44
N ASN A 61 14.06 15.73 36.74
CA ASN A 61 15.12 15.30 35.81
C ASN A 61 15.81 16.44 35.00
N PRO A 62 17.04 16.86 35.38
CA PRO A 62 17.76 17.92 34.68
C PRO A 62 18.21 17.51 33.26
N PHE A 63 18.40 16.23 32.96
CA PHE A 63 18.91 15.76 31.66
C PHE A 63 17.80 15.27 30.73
N SER A 64 16.68 16.00 30.70
CA SER A 64 15.60 15.69 29.77
C SER A 64 15.99 15.94 28.31
N ARG A 65 15.32 15.24 27.39
CA ARG A 65 15.56 15.37 25.95
C ARG A 65 15.52 16.83 25.50
N GLY A 66 16.57 17.30 24.84
CA GLY A 66 16.68 18.66 24.30
C GLY A 66 16.82 19.75 25.37
N SER A 67 17.10 19.41 26.63
CA SER A 67 17.30 20.38 27.69
C SER A 67 18.71 20.97 27.66
N VAL A 68 18.80 22.16 28.22
CA VAL A 68 20.06 22.80 28.60
C VAL A 68 20.01 23.02 30.10
N SER A 69 20.89 22.34 30.82
CA SER A 69 20.93 22.41 32.28
C SER A 69 22.20 23.10 32.70
N SER A 70 22.05 24.22 33.40
CA SER A 70 23.15 25.06 33.88
C SER A 70 23.39 24.78 35.35
N PHE A 71 24.63 24.47 35.69
CA PHE A 71 25.06 24.09 37.03
C PHE A 71 26.17 25.04 37.50
N VAL A 72 26.21 25.45 38.76
CA VAL A 72 27.30 26.27 39.32
C VAL A 72 28.10 25.49 40.34
N ALA A 73 29.38 25.28 40.07
CA ALA A 73 30.33 24.69 41.01
C ALA A 73 31.25 25.78 41.58
N LYS A 74 31.40 25.82 42.90
CA LYS A 74 32.33 26.72 43.61
C LYS A 74 33.60 25.95 43.99
N LEU A 75 34.70 26.24 43.31
CA LEU A 75 35.99 25.55 43.45
C LEU A 75 36.99 26.41 44.25
N PRO A 76 37.89 25.77 45.05
CA PRO A 76 38.80 26.46 45.96
C PRO A 76 39.91 27.24 45.26
N SER A 77 40.30 26.85 44.05
CA SER A 77 41.36 27.50 43.26
C SER A 77 40.92 27.76 41.82
N PHE A 78 41.53 28.77 41.20
CA PHE A 78 41.37 29.02 39.76
C PHE A 78 42.13 27.96 38.95
N LEU A 79 41.41 27.20 38.13
CA LEU A 79 41.91 26.06 37.35
C LEU A 79 42.81 26.45 36.14
N GLY A 80 42.76 27.70 35.66
CA GLY A 80 43.53 28.12 34.49
C GLY A 80 42.90 27.71 33.16
N GLN A 81 43.71 27.34 32.17
CA GLN A 81 43.24 26.85 30.87
C GLN A 81 42.76 25.40 31.01
N LEU A 82 41.52 25.11 30.56
CA LEU A 82 40.97 23.76 30.60
C LEU A 82 41.57 22.90 29.48
N ASN A 83 41.83 21.63 29.78
CA ASN A 83 42.39 20.66 28.84
C ASN A 83 41.31 19.71 28.31
N TYR A 84 40.65 19.02 29.24
CA TYR A 84 39.56 18.10 28.94
C TYR A 84 38.55 18.04 30.09
N VAL A 85 37.37 17.54 29.78
CA VAL A 85 36.32 17.21 30.74
C VAL A 85 35.99 15.74 30.60
N ARG A 86 35.95 15.03 31.73
CA ARG A 86 35.54 13.64 31.80
C ARG A 86 34.12 13.58 32.37
N VAL A 87 33.21 12.95 31.64
CA VAL A 87 31.78 12.87 31.99
C VAL A 87 31.33 11.41 31.95
N TRP A 88 30.56 10.99 32.95
CA TRP A 88 29.99 9.64 33.00
C TRP A 88 28.64 9.62 33.72
N HIS A 89 27.91 8.52 33.58
CA HIS A 89 26.67 8.27 34.32
C HIS A 89 26.65 6.88 34.98
N ASP A 90 25.85 6.74 36.03
CA ASP A 90 25.75 5.49 36.81
C ASP A 90 24.84 4.41 36.17
N ASN A 91 24.22 4.72 35.03
CA ASN A 91 23.31 3.84 34.29
C ASN A 91 22.05 3.45 35.10
N SER A 92 21.68 4.28 36.09
CA SER A 92 20.50 4.07 36.92
C SER A 92 19.20 4.61 36.29
N GLY A 93 18.07 4.19 36.86
CA GLY A 93 16.74 4.62 36.42
C GLY A 93 16.19 3.88 35.20
N PRO A 94 14.97 4.22 34.77
CA PRO A 94 14.26 3.49 33.72
C PRO A 94 14.80 3.76 32.31
N SER A 95 15.41 4.92 32.08
CA SER A 95 15.96 5.33 30.78
C SER A 95 17.35 5.96 30.95
N PRO A 96 18.39 5.14 31.19
CA PRO A 96 19.73 5.65 31.47
C PRO A 96 20.49 6.14 30.22
N SER A 97 20.09 5.69 29.02
CA SER A 97 20.74 6.04 27.76
C SER A 97 20.74 7.55 27.54
N TRP A 98 21.91 8.12 27.32
CA TRP A 98 22.06 9.56 27.16
C TRP A 98 22.67 9.91 25.81
N ASN A 99 22.15 10.93 25.15
CA ASN A 99 22.86 11.54 24.03
C ASN A 99 23.37 12.90 24.48
N LEU A 100 24.69 13.00 24.66
CA LEU A 100 25.34 14.24 25.06
C LEU A 100 25.69 15.03 23.80
N HIS A 101 25.14 16.23 23.67
CA HIS A 101 25.42 17.09 22.53
C HIS A 101 26.72 17.87 22.74
N GLN A 102 26.77 18.71 23.78
CA GLN A 102 27.93 19.52 24.14
C GLN A 102 27.91 19.91 25.62
N ILE A 103 29.07 20.27 26.17
CA ILE A 103 29.23 20.87 27.50
C ILE A 103 29.93 22.21 27.31
N VAL A 104 29.43 23.25 27.97
CA VAL A 104 30.05 24.58 27.97
C VAL A 104 30.41 24.93 29.40
N VAL A 105 31.68 25.21 29.66
CA VAL A 105 32.16 25.63 30.98
C VAL A 105 32.52 27.11 30.91
N ARG A 106 31.96 27.91 31.81
CA ARG A 106 32.19 29.35 31.92
C ARG A 106 32.72 29.70 33.30
N HIS A 107 33.87 30.37 33.37
CA HIS A 107 34.36 30.93 34.62
C HIS A 107 33.65 32.27 34.88
N VAL A 108 32.80 32.33 35.89
CA VAL A 108 31.89 33.48 36.14
C VAL A 108 32.63 34.80 36.35
N PRO A 109 33.74 34.86 37.14
CA PRO A 109 34.45 36.12 37.36
C PRO A 109 35.18 36.69 36.14
N THR A 110 35.69 35.85 35.23
CA THR A 110 36.47 36.31 34.06
C THR A 110 35.71 36.19 32.73
N ASP A 111 34.47 35.71 32.77
CA ASP A 111 33.61 35.38 31.62
C ASP A 111 34.26 34.55 30.50
N ARG A 112 35.29 33.75 30.84
CA ARG A 112 35.97 32.86 29.87
C ARG A 112 35.14 31.59 29.67
N LYS A 113 34.92 31.21 28.41
CA LYS A 113 34.11 30.04 28.02
C LYS A 113 34.96 29.01 27.28
N TRP A 114 34.79 27.74 27.65
CA TRP A 114 35.36 26.59 26.96
C TRP A 114 34.24 25.69 26.48
N PHE A 115 34.35 25.24 25.23
CA PHE A 115 33.34 24.41 24.58
C PHE A 115 33.87 22.98 24.43
N PHE A 116 33.06 22.00 24.77
CA PHE A 116 33.37 20.58 24.66
C PHE A 116 32.28 19.91 23.83
N ILE A 117 32.61 19.48 22.62
CA ILE A 117 31.65 18.91 21.65
C ILE A 117 31.69 17.39 21.75
N CYS A 118 30.53 16.75 21.88
CA CYS A 118 30.43 15.28 21.95
C CYS A 118 29.59 14.71 20.80
N ASN A 119 28.32 15.11 20.72
CA ASN A 119 27.31 14.62 19.76
C ASN A 119 27.25 13.09 19.61
N ARG A 120 27.41 12.36 20.71
CA ARG A 120 27.42 10.88 20.74
C ARG A 120 26.53 10.32 21.85
N TRP A 121 26.25 9.03 21.76
CA TRP A 121 25.50 8.32 22.80
C TRP A 121 26.44 7.82 23.89
N LEU A 122 26.12 8.17 25.13
CA LEU A 122 26.64 7.51 26.32
C LEU A 122 25.55 6.53 26.75
N ALA A 123 25.63 5.31 26.25
CA ALA A 123 24.61 4.29 26.47
C ALA A 123 25.20 2.91 26.24
N VAL A 124 24.76 1.93 27.02
CA VAL A 124 25.33 0.58 26.97
C VAL A 124 24.91 -0.16 25.69
N GLU A 125 23.74 0.17 25.14
CA GLU A 125 23.14 -0.48 23.97
C GLU A 125 23.32 0.26 22.64
N LYS A 126 23.93 1.47 22.65
CA LYS A 126 24.08 2.31 21.45
C LYS A 126 25.52 2.79 21.26
N ASP A 127 25.87 3.14 20.03
CA ASP A 127 27.18 3.68 19.63
C ASP A 127 28.35 2.78 20.09
N ASP A 128 29.32 3.31 20.85
CA ASP A 128 30.49 2.57 21.33
C ASP A 128 30.21 1.74 22.61
N GLY A 129 28.99 1.79 23.15
CA GLY A 129 28.61 1.07 24.36
C GLY A 129 29.22 1.64 25.64
N GLN A 130 29.87 2.80 25.57
CA GLN A 130 30.50 3.46 26.70
C GLN A 130 29.50 4.39 27.39
N ILE A 131 29.59 4.46 28.72
CA ILE A 131 28.80 5.36 29.57
C ILE A 131 29.64 6.50 30.14
N GLU A 132 30.89 6.58 29.66
CA GLU A 132 31.92 7.51 30.07
C GLU A 132 32.64 8.03 28.82
N LYS A 133 32.93 9.34 28.81
CA LYS A 133 33.69 10.00 27.74
C LYS A 133 34.63 11.05 28.30
N VAL A 134 35.81 11.13 27.71
CA VAL A 134 36.74 12.26 27.86
C VAL A 134 36.59 13.17 26.64
N LEU A 135 36.26 14.44 26.88
CA LEU A 135 36.03 15.47 25.87
C LEU A 135 37.11 16.54 25.98
N PHE A 136 37.86 16.76 24.90
CA PHE A 136 38.87 17.82 24.83
C PHE A 136 38.23 19.16 24.46
N VAL A 137 38.91 20.26 24.80
CA VAL A 137 38.45 21.61 24.41
C VAL A 137 38.35 21.69 22.89
N ALA A 138 37.21 22.19 22.40
CA ALA A 138 36.92 22.30 20.98
C ALA A 138 37.54 23.56 20.35
N ASP A 139 38.09 23.39 19.15
CA ASP A 139 38.57 24.49 18.32
C ASP A 139 37.41 25.21 17.61
N GLN A 140 37.64 26.47 17.20
CA GLN A 140 36.67 27.30 16.47
C GLN A 140 36.14 26.59 15.19
N LYS A 141 36.98 25.81 14.51
CA LYS A 141 36.58 25.03 13.32
C LYS A 141 35.58 23.92 13.65
N GLN A 142 35.75 23.23 14.79
CA GLN A 142 34.86 22.16 15.24
C GLN A 142 33.50 22.69 15.71
N MET A 143 33.48 23.87 16.33
CA MET A 143 32.25 24.59 16.67
C MET A 143 31.45 25.00 15.41
N SER A 144 32.14 25.35 14.31
CA SER A 144 31.50 25.66 13.02
C SER A 144 31.20 24.45 12.13
N GLY A 145 31.44 23.22 12.62
CA GLY A 145 31.21 22.00 11.85
C GLY A 145 29.74 21.87 11.42
N PHE A 146 29.52 21.43 10.16
CA PHE A 146 28.18 21.30 9.58
C PHE A 146 27.21 20.50 10.48
N GLN A 147 27.67 19.40 11.08
CA GLN A 147 26.82 18.56 11.94
C GLN A 147 26.33 19.31 13.19
N ASN A 148 27.18 20.11 13.83
CA ASN A 148 26.82 20.87 15.03
C ASN A 148 25.88 22.02 14.67
N LEU A 149 26.19 22.76 13.60
CA LEU A 149 25.32 23.83 13.10
C LEU A 149 23.96 23.29 12.61
N PHE A 150 23.96 22.15 11.92
CA PHE A 150 22.75 21.46 11.49
C PHE A 150 21.93 21.02 12.68
N TYR A 151 22.56 20.42 13.71
CA TYR A 151 21.88 20.01 14.94
C TYR A 151 21.21 21.22 15.61
N THR A 152 21.95 22.27 15.97
CA THR A 152 21.39 23.42 16.70
C THR A 152 20.29 24.15 15.92
N ARG A 153 20.39 24.21 14.58
CA ARG A 153 19.34 24.80 13.73
C ARG A 153 18.13 23.87 13.59
N ALA A 154 18.36 22.58 13.34
CA ALA A 154 17.31 21.59 13.18
C ALA A 154 16.47 21.39 14.45
N SER A 155 17.05 21.45 15.67
CA SER A 155 16.25 21.40 16.92
C SER A 155 15.28 22.53 17.02
N LYS A 156 15.75 23.74 16.73
CA LYS A 156 14.97 24.95 16.88
C LYS A 156 13.86 25.03 15.82
N ASP A 157 14.21 24.77 14.56
CA ASP A 157 13.27 24.90 13.43
C ASP A 157 12.29 23.71 13.33
N ILE A 158 12.73 22.48 13.57
CA ILE A 158 11.86 21.28 13.47
C ILE A 158 11.06 21.07 14.77
N GLY A 159 11.66 21.32 15.94
CA GLY A 159 11.07 21.07 17.25
C GLY A 159 9.97 22.05 17.66
N ASP A 160 10.10 23.34 17.30
CA ASP A 160 9.11 24.38 17.61
C ASP A 160 8.48 25.02 16.37
N GLY A 161 9.16 25.02 15.22
CA GLY A 161 8.66 25.60 13.98
C GLY A 161 7.63 24.74 13.25
N HIS A 162 7.71 23.42 13.32
CA HIS A 162 6.88 22.53 12.51
C HIS A 162 5.80 21.76 13.29
N LEU A 163 4.55 22.24 13.28
CA LEU A 163 3.44 21.72 14.09
C LEU A 163 3.34 20.17 14.15
N TRP A 164 3.40 19.48 13.01
CA TRP A 164 3.31 18.01 12.95
C TRP A 164 4.49 17.28 13.59
N PHE A 165 5.73 17.54 13.16
CA PHE A 165 6.93 16.95 13.77
C PHE A 165 7.08 17.35 15.24
N SER A 166 6.67 18.57 15.59
CA SER A 166 6.71 19.14 16.93
C SER A 166 5.90 18.34 17.97
N VAL A 167 4.95 17.49 17.54
CA VAL A 167 4.23 16.56 18.43
C VAL A 167 5.22 15.55 19.04
N TYR A 168 6.15 15.04 18.22
CA TYR A 168 7.14 14.05 18.61
C TYR A 168 8.44 14.69 19.13
N THR A 169 8.82 15.85 18.59
CA THR A 169 10.11 16.51 18.86
C THR A 169 10.01 17.73 19.78
N ARG A 170 8.89 17.89 20.53
CA ARG A 170 8.69 19.01 21.46
C ARG A 170 9.91 19.25 22.37
N PRO A 171 10.48 20.46 22.39
CA PRO A 171 11.54 20.81 23.32
C PRO A 171 10.98 20.99 24.74
N PRO A 172 11.79 20.71 25.78
CA PRO A 172 11.32 20.59 27.16
C PRO A 172 10.82 21.92 27.73
N ASN A 173 11.36 23.04 27.27
CA ASN A 173 11.05 24.38 27.75
C ASN A 173 9.89 25.07 26.99
N SER A 174 9.25 24.38 26.02
CA SER A 174 8.14 24.96 25.25
C SER A 174 6.85 24.97 26.05
N SER A 175 6.17 26.11 26.18
CA SER A 175 4.85 26.20 26.82
C SER A 175 3.74 25.45 26.05
N PHE A 176 3.96 25.19 24.75
CA PHE A 176 3.01 24.51 23.88
C PHE A 176 3.15 22.98 24.02
N THR A 177 2.16 22.33 24.65
CA THR A 177 2.24 20.90 25.02
C THR A 177 2.03 19.95 23.84
N ARG A 178 2.47 18.68 23.98
CA ARG A 178 2.26 17.65 22.96
C ARG A 178 0.77 17.41 22.69
N VAL A 179 -0.05 17.42 23.74
CA VAL A 179 -1.50 17.27 23.64
C VAL A 179 -2.07 18.44 22.83
N GLN A 180 -1.72 19.68 23.16
CA GLN A 180 -2.19 20.86 22.42
C GLN A 180 -1.77 20.83 20.94
N ARG A 181 -0.53 20.43 20.65
CA ARG A 181 -0.02 20.24 19.28
C ARG A 181 -0.82 19.18 18.52
N LEU A 182 -1.10 18.04 19.16
CA LEU A 182 -1.92 16.98 18.60
C LEU A 182 -3.35 17.45 18.36
N THR A 183 -3.95 18.21 19.28
CA THR A 183 -5.30 18.77 19.11
C THR A 183 -5.37 19.70 17.89
N CYS A 184 -4.36 20.54 17.69
CA CYS A 184 -4.25 21.39 16.50
C CYS A 184 -4.11 20.56 15.22
N CYS A 185 -3.32 19.47 15.26
CA CYS A 185 -3.16 18.56 14.13
C CYS A 185 -4.49 17.89 13.75
N ILE A 186 -5.25 17.41 14.74
CA ILE A 186 -6.56 16.78 14.54
C ILE A 186 -7.57 17.79 13.97
N SER A 187 -7.60 19.01 14.52
CA SER A 187 -8.46 20.08 13.99
C SER A 187 -8.11 20.44 12.55
N LEU A 188 -6.81 20.57 12.23
CA LEU A 188 -6.33 20.81 10.87
C LEU A 188 -6.66 19.66 9.92
N LEU A 189 -6.62 18.41 10.42
CA LEU A 189 -6.99 17.22 9.66
C LEU A 189 -8.43 17.27 9.20
N PHE A 190 -9.37 17.31 10.15
CA PHE A 190 -10.79 17.23 9.84
C PHE A 190 -11.29 18.46 9.09
N SER A 191 -10.79 19.66 9.41
CA SER A 191 -11.13 20.88 8.65
C SER A 191 -10.60 20.83 7.21
N SER A 192 -9.40 20.30 6.98
CA SER A 192 -8.87 20.09 5.62
C SER A 192 -9.64 19.06 4.82
N MET A 193 -10.11 17.98 5.48
CA MET A 193 -10.93 16.96 4.82
C MET A 193 -12.29 17.52 4.42
N VAL A 194 -13.00 18.26 5.30
CA VAL A 194 -14.27 18.89 4.92
C VAL A 194 -14.10 19.94 3.84
N ALA A 195 -13.08 20.80 3.93
CA ALA A 195 -12.86 21.81 2.91
C ALA A 195 -12.58 21.16 1.54
N ASN A 196 -11.77 20.10 1.51
CA ASN A 196 -11.55 19.34 0.29
C ASN A 196 -12.85 18.70 -0.23
N ALA A 197 -13.68 18.17 0.67
CA ALA A 197 -14.95 17.57 0.32
C ALA A 197 -15.95 18.57 -0.27
N MET A 198 -16.08 19.75 0.35
CA MET A 198 -16.98 20.83 -0.07
C MET A 198 -16.76 21.26 -1.52
N PHE A 199 -15.50 21.28 -1.96
CA PHE A 199 -15.11 21.72 -3.30
C PHE A 199 -14.89 20.56 -4.28
N TYR A 200 -15.09 19.30 -3.86
CA TYR A 200 -14.82 18.12 -4.69
C TYR A 200 -15.75 18.02 -5.90
N GLU A 201 -17.06 18.20 -5.72
CA GLU A 201 -18.03 18.09 -6.82
C GLU A 201 -18.07 19.34 -7.72
N HIS A 202 -17.81 20.53 -7.17
CA HIS A 202 -17.67 21.75 -7.97
C HIS A 202 -16.52 21.66 -8.96
N GLY A 203 -15.46 20.90 -8.61
CA GLY A 203 -14.35 20.65 -9.51
C GLY A 203 -14.60 19.57 -10.58
N ALA A 204 -15.55 18.67 -10.34
CA ALA A 204 -15.86 17.57 -11.27
C ALA A 204 -16.73 18.00 -12.46
N GLN A 205 -17.51 19.07 -12.32
CA GLN A 205 -18.42 19.56 -13.38
C GLN A 205 -17.76 20.46 -14.43
N GLN A 206 -16.57 21.00 -14.15
CA GLN A 206 -15.80 21.82 -15.11
C GLN A 206 -14.68 20.98 -15.71
N ALA A 207 -14.97 20.22 -16.76
CA ALA A 207 -13.98 19.44 -17.51
C ALA A 207 -13.04 20.38 -18.30
N GLY A 208 -12.04 20.95 -17.64
CA GLY A 208 -10.98 21.76 -18.24
C GLY A 208 -9.61 21.07 -18.18
N PHE A 209 -9.04 20.80 -19.36
CA PHE A 209 -7.63 20.46 -19.64
C PHE A 209 -6.95 19.42 -18.70
N GLN A 210 -7.11 18.13 -19.02
CA GLN A 210 -6.33 17.05 -18.39
C GLN A 210 -4.97 16.89 -19.08
N ILE A 211 -3.87 17.16 -18.37
CA ILE A 211 -2.52 16.85 -18.86
C ILE A 211 -2.11 15.50 -18.27
N LYS A 212 -2.05 14.47 -19.13
CA LYS A 212 -1.64 13.11 -18.75
C LYS A 212 -0.11 13.01 -18.76
N PHE A 213 0.49 12.83 -17.59
CA PHE A 213 1.90 12.43 -17.44
C PHE A 213 1.95 11.04 -16.79
N GLY A 214 1.91 9.99 -17.61
CA GLY A 214 1.99 8.61 -17.14
C GLY A 214 0.87 8.25 -16.13
N PRO A 215 1.13 7.39 -15.13
CA PRO A 215 0.10 6.92 -14.18
C PRO A 215 -0.43 8.00 -13.22
N ILE A 216 0.02 9.26 -13.34
CA ILE A 216 -0.42 10.37 -12.50
C ILE A 216 -1.19 11.36 -13.38
N ASN A 217 -2.51 11.40 -13.21
CA ASN A 217 -3.36 12.41 -13.86
C ASN A 217 -3.35 13.68 -13.01
N PHE A 218 -2.81 14.79 -13.53
CA PHE A 218 -2.88 16.10 -12.86
C PHE A 218 -4.07 16.90 -13.41
N ASN A 219 -5.08 17.12 -12.56
CA ASN A 219 -6.21 17.98 -12.88
C ASN A 219 -5.96 19.39 -12.32
N TRP A 220 -5.96 20.42 -13.16
CA TRP A 220 -5.80 21.82 -12.72
C TRP A 220 -6.87 22.25 -11.72
N VAL A 221 -8.06 21.67 -11.87
CA VAL A 221 -9.18 21.90 -10.96
C VAL A 221 -8.90 21.33 -9.57
N GLU A 222 -8.25 20.17 -9.48
CA GLU A 222 -7.80 19.62 -8.19
C GLU A 222 -6.76 20.52 -7.53
N MET A 223 -5.89 21.21 -8.29
CA MET A 223 -4.96 22.16 -7.70
C MET A 223 -5.69 23.38 -7.12
N MET A 224 -6.64 23.96 -7.87
CA MET A 224 -7.46 25.10 -7.45
C MET A 224 -8.29 24.80 -6.20
N VAL A 225 -8.93 23.63 -6.16
CA VAL A 225 -9.71 23.14 -5.01
C VAL A 225 -8.89 23.13 -3.72
N GLY A 226 -7.61 22.72 -3.77
CA GLY A 226 -6.80 22.75 -2.56
C GLY A 226 -6.20 24.11 -2.19
N ILE A 227 -6.08 25.06 -3.13
CA ILE A 227 -5.76 26.46 -2.78
C ILE A 227 -6.95 27.07 -2.04
N GLN A 228 -8.17 26.90 -2.56
CA GLN A 228 -9.41 27.35 -1.92
C GLN A 228 -9.61 26.67 -0.54
N SER A 229 -9.40 25.36 -0.47
CA SER A 229 -9.49 24.62 0.79
C SER A 229 -8.49 25.12 1.83
N SER A 230 -7.25 25.43 1.40
CA SER A 230 -6.22 25.97 2.32
C SER A 230 -6.60 27.36 2.83
N LEU A 231 -7.17 28.21 1.97
CA LEU A 231 -7.59 29.57 2.33
C LEU A 231 -8.69 29.56 3.40
N VAL A 232 -9.64 28.62 3.33
CA VAL A 232 -10.73 28.46 4.31
C VAL A 232 -10.23 27.90 5.65
N VAL A 233 -9.28 26.97 5.60
CA VAL A 233 -8.78 26.23 6.77
C VAL A 233 -7.75 27.04 7.59
N LEU A 234 -6.97 27.90 6.94
CA LEU A 234 -5.90 28.68 7.55
C LEU A 234 -6.33 29.61 8.71
N PRO A 235 -7.34 30.49 8.60
CA PRO A 235 -7.64 31.48 9.63
C PRO A 235 -8.04 30.85 10.96
N VAL A 236 -8.86 29.80 10.92
CA VAL A 236 -9.32 29.07 12.11
C VAL A 236 -8.16 28.36 12.80
N ASN A 237 -7.30 27.67 12.05
CA ASN A 237 -6.17 26.93 12.62
C ASN A 237 -5.03 27.85 13.10
N VAL A 238 -4.78 28.97 12.43
CA VAL A 238 -3.82 29.99 12.89
C VAL A 238 -4.29 30.62 14.19
N LEU A 239 -5.60 30.85 14.36
CA LEU A 239 -6.18 31.35 15.59
C LEU A 239 -5.98 30.36 16.76
N ILE A 240 -6.29 29.08 16.57
CA ILE A 240 -6.10 28.02 17.59
C ILE A 240 -4.62 27.95 18.03
N ILE A 241 -3.70 27.89 17.07
CA ILE A 241 -2.25 27.82 17.34
C ILE A 241 -1.78 29.11 18.01
N GLY A 242 -2.29 30.27 17.58
CA GLY A 242 -1.99 31.58 18.15
C GLY A 242 -2.36 31.66 19.63
N ILE A 243 -3.56 31.18 20.00
CA ILE A 243 -4.00 31.13 21.40
C ILE A 243 -3.09 30.20 22.22
N PHE A 244 -2.85 28.96 21.78
CA PHE A 244 -2.01 28.03 22.54
C PHE A 244 -0.56 28.53 22.71
N ARG A 245 0.04 29.15 21.69
CA ARG A 245 1.41 29.67 21.78
C ARG A 245 1.56 30.87 22.72
N HIS A 246 0.51 31.69 22.87
CA HIS A 246 0.55 32.92 23.67
C HIS A 246 -0.07 32.77 25.08
N THR A 247 -0.57 31.59 25.45
CA THR A 247 -1.18 31.39 26.77
C THR A 247 -0.13 31.14 27.86
N ARG A 248 -0.35 31.72 29.06
CA ARG A 248 0.56 31.57 30.21
C ARG A 248 0.53 30.15 30.79
N PRO A 249 1.68 29.59 31.22
CA PRO A 249 1.71 28.36 32.02
C PRO A 249 1.04 28.59 33.39
N LYS A 250 0.50 27.51 33.98
CA LYS A 250 -0.14 27.54 35.30
C LYS A 250 0.95 27.59 36.38
N THR A 251 1.39 28.78 36.78
CA THR A 251 2.21 28.96 37.98
C THR A 251 1.39 29.66 39.06
N HIS A 252 1.43 29.09 40.27
CA HIS A 252 0.89 29.69 41.48
C HIS A 252 1.81 30.85 41.88
N ASN A 253 1.23 32.05 42.03
CA ASN A 253 1.82 33.27 42.58
C ASN A 253 3.25 33.67 42.12
N SER A 254 3.36 34.54 41.12
CA SER A 254 4.23 35.72 41.25
C SER A 254 3.79 36.85 40.30
N LYS A 255 3.71 38.07 40.86
CA LYS A 255 3.55 39.31 40.11
C LYS A 255 4.94 39.71 39.58
N ALA A 256 5.32 39.24 38.40
CA ALA A 256 6.47 39.76 37.67
C ALA A 256 6.04 40.31 36.30
N MET A 257 6.31 41.60 36.09
CA MET A 257 5.85 42.39 34.95
C MET A 257 6.70 42.06 33.71
N SER A 258 6.26 41.12 32.87
CA SER A 258 6.87 40.84 31.56
C SER A 258 6.14 41.60 30.45
N LYS A 259 6.88 42.46 29.73
CA LYS A 259 6.42 43.32 28.62
C LYS A 259 5.94 42.59 27.34
N LYS A 260 5.70 41.28 27.37
CA LYS A 260 5.13 40.53 26.23
C LYS A 260 3.66 40.20 26.54
N PHE A 261 2.74 40.61 25.66
CA PHE A 261 1.31 40.35 25.79
C PHE A 261 1.05 38.83 25.81
N LYS A 262 0.80 38.25 26.98
CA LYS A 262 0.49 36.82 27.18
C LYS A 262 -0.94 36.67 27.67
N LEU A 263 -1.72 35.84 26.99
CA LEU A 263 -3.14 35.59 27.26
C LEU A 263 -3.34 34.92 28.64
N PRO A 264 -4.44 35.23 29.36
CA PRO A 264 -4.80 34.56 30.60
C PRO A 264 -4.95 33.04 30.46
N HIS A 265 -4.67 32.28 31.52
CA HIS A 265 -4.65 30.80 31.48
C HIS A 265 -6.01 30.18 31.08
N TRP A 266 -7.13 30.84 31.36
CA TRP A 266 -8.46 30.35 30.99
C TRP A 266 -8.71 30.31 29.47
N PHE A 267 -7.92 31.05 28.66
CA PHE A 267 -7.98 30.99 27.19
C PHE A 267 -7.61 29.60 26.64
N ILE A 268 -6.94 28.74 27.42
CA ILE A 268 -6.69 27.35 27.05
C ILE A 268 -8.01 26.60 26.80
N TYR A 269 -9.03 26.84 27.62
CA TYR A 269 -10.34 26.18 27.47
C TYR A 269 -11.06 26.68 26.21
N ILE A 270 -10.92 27.96 25.86
CA ILE A 270 -11.44 28.49 24.58
C ILE A 270 -10.76 27.78 23.39
N ALA A 271 -9.43 27.62 23.42
CA ALA A 271 -8.73 26.96 22.33
C ALA A 271 -9.14 25.48 22.19
N TYR A 272 -9.30 24.75 23.31
CA TYR A 272 -9.78 23.37 23.29
C TYR A 272 -11.22 23.25 22.79
N THR A 273 -12.12 24.12 23.22
CA THR A 273 -13.52 24.11 22.76
C THR A 273 -13.62 24.43 21.27
N LEU A 274 -12.86 25.40 20.77
CA LEU A 274 -12.80 25.74 19.34
C LEU A 274 -12.20 24.58 18.51
N ALA A 275 -11.13 23.96 18.98
CA ALA A 275 -10.52 22.80 18.31
C ALA A 275 -11.44 21.56 18.31
N LEU A 276 -12.16 21.32 19.41
CA LEU A 276 -13.12 20.23 19.51
C LEU A 276 -14.31 20.46 18.56
N LEU A 277 -14.91 21.65 18.60
CA LEU A 277 -16.06 21.98 17.74
C LEU A 277 -15.70 21.89 16.26
N THR A 278 -14.53 22.39 15.85
CA THR A 278 -14.04 22.29 14.46
C THR A 278 -13.76 20.85 14.04
N SER A 279 -13.23 20.02 14.94
CA SER A 279 -13.00 18.59 14.65
C SER A 279 -14.31 17.79 14.54
N LEU A 280 -15.28 18.03 15.42
CA LEU A 280 -16.57 17.33 15.42
C LEU A 280 -17.44 17.72 14.23
N THR A 281 -17.55 19.01 13.94
CA THR A 281 -18.23 19.51 12.74
C THR A 281 -17.53 18.98 11.49
N GLY A 282 -16.19 19.03 11.46
CA GLY A 282 -15.36 18.42 10.42
C GLY A 282 -15.73 16.95 10.17
N ALA A 283 -15.65 16.12 11.20
CA ALA A 283 -15.94 14.69 11.11
C ALA A 283 -17.38 14.42 10.64
N ALA A 284 -18.38 15.11 11.22
CA ALA A 284 -19.78 14.93 10.85
C ALA A 284 -20.04 15.26 9.38
N PHE A 285 -19.56 16.41 8.89
CA PHE A 285 -19.74 16.78 7.49
C PHE A 285 -18.97 15.87 6.53
N THR A 286 -17.75 15.43 6.86
CA THR A 286 -17.06 14.41 6.03
C THR A 286 -17.86 13.12 5.91
N MET A 287 -18.50 12.68 7.01
CA MET A 287 -19.35 11.50 7.00
C MET A 287 -20.57 11.71 6.12
N PHE A 288 -21.28 12.84 6.26
CA PHE A 288 -22.45 13.14 5.42
C PHE A 288 -22.09 13.23 3.93
N TYR A 289 -20.99 13.90 3.56
CA TYR A 289 -20.53 13.91 2.17
C TYR A 289 -20.21 12.51 1.66
N SER A 290 -19.54 11.67 2.47
CA SER A 290 -19.25 10.28 2.08
C SER A 290 -20.52 9.43 1.86
N MET A 291 -21.58 9.68 2.63
CA MET A 291 -22.86 9.02 2.45
C MET A 291 -23.60 9.52 1.20
N ILE A 292 -23.59 10.84 0.95
CA ILE A 292 -24.25 11.47 -0.21
C ILE A 292 -23.63 10.99 -1.53
N TRP A 293 -22.32 10.85 -1.59
CA TRP A 293 -21.61 10.47 -2.81
C TRP A 293 -21.66 8.98 -3.14
N GLY A 294 -22.02 8.14 -2.18
CA GLY A 294 -21.95 6.68 -2.32
C GLY A 294 -20.51 6.16 -2.31
N LYS A 295 -20.38 4.83 -2.45
CA LYS A 295 -19.12 4.10 -2.23
C LYS A 295 -17.99 4.51 -3.19
N ASP A 296 -18.29 4.63 -4.49
CA ASP A 296 -17.23 4.74 -5.50
C ASP A 296 -16.61 6.14 -5.56
N LYS A 297 -17.44 7.19 -5.50
CA LYS A 297 -16.96 8.58 -5.40
C LYS A 297 -16.22 8.83 -4.09
N SER A 298 -16.70 8.27 -2.97
CA SER A 298 -16.01 8.38 -1.67
C SER A 298 -14.64 7.72 -1.67
N ASN A 299 -14.51 6.57 -2.33
CA ASN A 299 -13.23 5.89 -2.50
C ASN A 299 -12.26 6.72 -3.36
N GLN A 300 -12.72 7.35 -4.43
CA GLN A 300 -11.86 8.24 -5.24
C GLN A 300 -11.46 9.49 -4.44
N TRP A 301 -12.41 10.11 -3.74
CA TRP A 301 -12.15 11.28 -2.93
C TRP A 301 -11.09 11.00 -1.83
N ILE A 302 -11.23 9.90 -1.07
CA ILE A 302 -10.29 9.59 0.00
C ILE A 302 -8.86 9.35 -0.52
N THR A 303 -8.70 8.82 -1.74
CA THR A 303 -7.36 8.74 -2.36
C THR A 303 -6.74 10.09 -2.61
N SER A 304 -7.52 11.01 -3.19
CA SER A 304 -7.06 12.35 -3.50
C SER A 304 -6.64 13.07 -2.22
N VAL A 305 -7.38 12.84 -1.12
CA VAL A 305 -7.06 13.38 0.21
C VAL A 305 -5.76 12.77 0.76
N ILE A 306 -5.57 11.45 0.70
CA ILE A 306 -4.36 10.78 1.23
C ILE A 306 -3.10 11.23 0.47
N PHE A 307 -3.15 11.26 -0.86
CA PHE A 307 -2.03 11.75 -1.68
C PHE A 307 -1.70 13.22 -1.37
N ARG A 308 -2.73 14.05 -1.18
CA ARG A 308 -2.56 15.47 -0.85
C ARG A 308 -2.03 15.67 0.56
N TRP A 309 -2.48 14.87 1.52
CA TRP A 309 -1.99 14.85 2.89
C TRP A 309 -0.48 14.57 2.93
N CYS A 310 -0.05 13.52 2.23
CA CYS A 310 1.36 13.11 2.16
C CYS A 310 2.24 14.22 1.54
N ARG A 311 1.70 14.98 0.58
CA ARG A 311 2.37 16.12 -0.03
C ARG A 311 2.39 17.37 0.88
N THR A 312 1.34 17.58 1.68
CA THR A 312 1.17 18.77 2.55
C THR A 312 2.00 18.65 3.83
N SER A 313 2.13 17.46 4.41
CA SER A 313 3.06 17.19 5.52
C SER A 313 4.51 17.50 5.15
N SER A 314 4.84 17.40 3.86
CA SER A 314 6.17 17.68 3.31
C SER A 314 6.34 19.12 2.80
N SER A 315 5.27 19.79 2.35
CA SER A 315 5.32 21.08 1.62
C SER A 315 4.91 22.32 2.44
N CYS A 316 4.28 22.16 3.61
CA CYS A 316 4.04 23.28 4.53
C CYS A 316 5.34 23.89 5.11
N SER A 317 6.47 23.30 4.74
CA SER A 317 7.85 23.64 5.06
C SER A 317 8.41 24.93 4.43
N ARG A 318 7.72 25.59 3.48
CA ARG A 318 8.30 26.78 2.78
C ARG A 318 7.64 28.14 3.06
N LEU A 319 6.46 28.23 3.67
CA LEU A 319 5.72 29.50 3.68
C LEU A 319 6.02 30.47 4.84
N ASN A 320 6.84 30.11 5.82
CA ASN A 320 7.20 31.01 6.93
C ASN A 320 8.67 31.45 6.98
N LEU A 321 9.48 31.14 5.95
CA LEU A 321 10.92 31.43 5.97
C LEU A 321 11.35 32.67 5.17
N ARG A 322 10.41 33.53 4.73
CA ARG A 322 10.73 34.67 3.85
C ARG A 322 10.52 36.07 4.43
N ARG A 323 10.34 36.22 5.75
CA ARG A 323 10.30 37.54 6.42
C ARG A 323 11.09 37.55 7.74
N LYS A 324 12.41 37.39 7.66
CA LYS A 324 13.41 38.03 8.54
C LYS A 324 14.82 37.63 8.07
N ASN A 325 15.27 38.25 6.98
CA ASN A 325 16.68 38.22 6.59
C ASN A 325 17.12 39.66 6.31
N ARG A 326 17.48 40.37 7.36
CA ARG A 326 18.54 41.38 7.38
C ARG A 326 18.77 41.76 8.84
N ASP A 327 20.04 41.72 9.23
CA ASP A 327 20.61 42.28 10.45
C ASP A 327 20.42 41.49 11.76
N GLU A 328 21.18 40.41 11.94
CA GLU A 328 21.74 40.03 13.26
C GLU A 328 22.86 38.98 13.10
N VAL A 329 24.04 39.41 12.66
CA VAL A 329 25.30 38.70 12.92
C VAL A 329 26.05 39.54 13.94
N ARG A 330 25.77 39.31 15.23
CA ARG A 330 26.59 39.74 16.38
C ARG A 330 26.15 38.95 17.61
N SER A 331 27.17 38.43 18.32
CA SER A 331 27.18 37.75 19.63
C SER A 331 26.03 36.76 19.95
N VAL A 332 26.40 35.48 20.14
CA VAL A 332 25.56 34.54 20.91
C VAL A 332 25.65 34.97 22.38
N ASP A 333 24.77 35.88 22.78
CA ASP A 333 24.56 36.27 24.16
C ASP A 333 23.69 35.23 24.86
N ILE A 334 24.21 34.71 25.98
CA ILE A 334 23.51 33.80 26.89
C ILE A 334 22.59 34.68 27.73
N SER A 335 21.42 35.00 27.21
CA SER A 335 20.36 35.64 28.00
C SER A 335 18.99 35.30 27.41
N ASP A 336 18.47 34.11 27.72
CA ASP A 336 17.03 33.85 27.73
C ASP A 336 16.76 32.46 28.36
N THR A 337 16.83 32.40 29.69
CA THR A 337 16.26 31.29 30.47
C THR A 337 15.67 31.88 31.74
N THR A 338 14.35 31.76 31.89
CA THR A 338 13.53 32.46 32.89
C THR A 338 13.58 31.82 34.28
N ASP A 339 13.50 32.67 35.30
CA ASP A 339 13.71 32.37 36.71
C ASP A 339 12.60 31.58 37.42
N SER A 340 12.98 30.82 38.44
CA SER A 340 12.11 30.26 39.48
C SER A 340 12.80 30.47 40.83
N GLU A 341 12.21 31.32 41.69
CA GLU A 341 12.58 31.43 43.11
C GLU A 341 11.72 30.46 43.94
N VAL A 342 12.32 29.80 44.92
CA VAL A 342 11.63 29.04 45.98
C VAL A 342 12.23 29.43 47.33
N GLU A 343 11.38 29.97 48.20
CA GLU A 343 11.56 29.96 49.65
C GLU A 343 11.15 28.58 50.19
N GLY A 344 11.99 28.03 51.08
CA GLY A 344 11.54 27.38 52.32
C GLY A 344 11.01 25.94 52.28
N VAL A 345 11.85 25.06 52.84
CA VAL A 345 11.55 23.85 53.65
C VAL A 345 11.46 22.50 52.91
N SER A 346 12.24 21.56 53.45
CA SER A 346 12.61 20.20 53.01
C SER A 346 11.45 19.20 52.95
N PRO A 347 11.58 18.10 52.17
CA PRO A 347 12.19 16.87 52.71
C PRO A 347 13.00 16.11 51.65
N VAL A 348 14.34 16.21 51.66
CA VAL A 348 15.23 15.40 50.80
C VAL A 348 16.37 14.73 51.59
N GLU A 349 16.32 14.76 52.93
CA GLU A 349 17.29 14.04 53.76
C GLU A 349 17.29 12.50 53.53
N ASP A 350 16.19 11.90 53.09
CA ASP A 350 16.05 10.43 53.10
C ASP A 350 16.76 9.67 51.96
N LYS A 351 17.20 10.33 50.88
CA LYS A 351 17.94 9.65 49.80
C LYS A 351 19.46 9.68 49.95
N LEU A 352 19.99 10.45 50.90
CA LEU A 352 21.44 10.66 51.09
C LEU A 352 22.05 9.94 52.28
N GLN A 353 21.28 9.22 53.11
CA GLN A 353 21.81 8.49 54.26
C GLN A 353 22.38 7.09 53.92
N ASN A 354 22.22 6.62 52.68
CA ASN A 354 22.74 5.32 52.28
C ASN A 354 24.16 5.46 51.70
N PRO A 355 25.23 5.00 52.38
CA PRO A 355 26.62 5.21 51.95
C PRO A 355 26.95 4.54 50.60
N LYS A 356 26.13 3.56 50.17
CA LYS A 356 26.27 2.87 48.88
C LYS A 356 25.89 3.75 47.68
N THR A 357 24.85 4.60 47.80
CA THR A 357 24.43 5.54 46.72
C THR A 357 25.34 6.75 46.61
N LEU A 358 25.96 7.19 47.71
CA LEU A 358 26.92 8.28 47.67
C LEU A 358 28.20 7.86 46.94
N THR A 359 28.68 6.65 47.20
CA THR A 359 29.88 6.08 46.55
C THR A 359 29.68 5.87 45.05
N SER A 360 28.49 5.45 44.60
CA SER A 360 28.18 5.29 43.17
C SER A 360 28.09 6.60 42.38
N LEU A 361 27.90 7.73 43.05
CA LEU A 361 27.91 9.07 42.43
C LEU A 361 29.34 9.58 42.17
N TYR A 362 30.30 9.18 43.01
CA TYR A 362 31.68 9.68 42.95
C TYR A 362 32.61 8.82 42.08
N SER A 363 32.23 7.60 41.71
CA SER A 363 33.09 6.72 40.91
C SER A 363 32.34 6.20 39.68
N PRO A 364 33.01 6.06 38.51
CA PRO A 364 32.42 5.36 37.39
C PRO A 364 32.08 3.91 37.79
N PRO A 365 30.95 3.35 37.31
CA PRO A 365 30.52 2.02 37.69
C PRO A 365 31.45 0.93 37.14
N ASP A 366 31.49 -0.21 37.84
CA ASP A 366 32.40 -1.32 37.55
C ASP A 366 32.14 -1.94 36.16
N PRO A 367 33.17 -2.17 35.32
CA PRO A 367 33.02 -2.70 33.96
C PRO A 367 32.23 -4.01 33.86
N MET A 368 32.30 -4.90 34.86
CA MET A 368 31.53 -6.15 34.85
C MET A 368 30.03 -5.89 34.97
N THR A 369 29.63 -4.94 35.83
CA THR A 369 28.20 -4.56 35.99
C THR A 369 27.64 -3.89 34.74
N VAL A 370 28.46 -3.09 34.03
CA VAL A 370 28.11 -2.46 32.76
C VAL A 370 27.94 -3.50 31.66
N ALA A 371 28.81 -4.52 31.61
CA ALA A 371 28.71 -5.61 30.65
C ALA A 371 27.44 -6.46 30.84
N LEU A 372 27.06 -6.79 32.08
CA LEU A 372 25.80 -7.48 32.36
C LEU A 372 24.57 -6.64 31.99
N ALA A 373 24.61 -5.32 32.28
CA ALA A 373 23.56 -4.40 31.87
C ALA A 373 23.45 -4.30 30.34
N ARG A 374 24.58 -4.39 29.62
CA ARG A 374 24.64 -4.41 28.15
C ARG A 374 23.88 -5.57 27.57
N GLU A 375 24.16 -6.77 28.06
CA GLU A 375 23.55 -8.00 27.57
C GLU A 375 22.03 -7.95 27.74
N LYS A 376 21.56 -7.56 28.92
CA LYS A 376 20.13 -7.40 29.19
C LYS A 376 19.47 -6.39 28.25
N LYS A 377 20.07 -5.21 28.05
CA LYS A 377 19.51 -4.16 27.18
C LYS A 377 19.53 -4.55 25.70
N LEU A 378 20.58 -5.23 25.24
CA LEU A 378 20.63 -5.77 23.88
C LEU A 378 19.52 -6.79 23.64
N ASN A 379 19.23 -7.65 24.63
CA ASN A 379 18.13 -8.60 24.54
C ASN A 379 16.76 -7.90 24.51
N GLU A 380 16.54 -6.84 25.31
CA GLU A 380 15.32 -6.01 25.23
C GLU A 380 15.13 -5.37 23.85
N VAL A 381 16.20 -4.79 23.27
CA VAL A 381 16.15 -4.17 21.92
C VAL A 381 15.88 -5.22 20.84
N LYS A 382 16.51 -6.40 20.92
CA LYS A 382 16.22 -7.53 20.02
C LYS A 382 14.75 -7.95 20.10
N MET A 383 14.20 -8.11 21.31
CA MET A 383 12.79 -8.46 21.49
C MET A 383 11.85 -7.40 20.91
N TRP A 384 12.13 -6.11 21.10
CA TRP A 384 11.30 -5.04 20.55
C TRP A 384 11.33 -5.00 19.01
N LYS A 385 12.50 -5.26 18.41
CA LYS A 385 12.63 -5.39 16.95
C LYS A 385 11.78 -6.55 16.42
N ILE A 386 11.82 -7.72 17.07
CA ILE A 386 10.99 -8.88 16.72
C ILE A 386 9.51 -8.53 16.86
N PHE A 387 9.10 -7.93 17.98
CA PHE A 387 7.71 -7.53 18.20
C PHE A 387 7.22 -6.54 17.14
N SER A 388 8.03 -5.53 16.79
CA SER A 388 7.71 -4.57 15.74
C SER A 388 7.57 -5.24 14.37
N GLN A 389 8.39 -6.24 14.06
CA GLN A 389 8.27 -7.02 12.83
C GLN A 389 6.98 -7.86 12.82
N VAL A 390 6.65 -8.52 13.93
CA VAL A 390 5.40 -9.28 14.07
C VAL A 390 4.18 -8.36 13.92
N ALA A 391 4.19 -7.19 14.54
CA ALA A 391 3.10 -6.23 14.40
C ALA A 391 2.92 -5.77 12.95
N LEU A 392 4.02 -5.48 12.23
CA LEU A 392 3.98 -5.13 10.81
C LEU A 392 3.45 -6.28 9.95
N GLN A 393 3.83 -7.52 10.27
CA GLN A 393 3.33 -8.72 9.59
C GLN A 393 1.82 -8.92 9.82
N LEU A 394 1.33 -8.69 11.03
CA LEU A 394 -0.10 -8.75 11.33
C LEU A 394 -0.90 -7.71 10.54
N VAL A 395 -0.37 -6.49 10.42
CA VAL A 395 -0.97 -5.44 9.57
C VAL A 395 -0.98 -5.87 8.11
N PHE A 396 0.11 -6.46 7.62
CA PHE A 396 0.18 -6.99 6.25
C PHE A 396 -0.86 -8.09 6.00
N VAL A 397 -0.96 -9.08 6.90
CA VAL A 397 -1.94 -10.17 6.80
C VAL A 397 -3.36 -9.63 6.84
N PHE A 398 -3.64 -8.62 7.69
CA PHE A 398 -4.92 -7.95 7.72
C PHE A 398 -5.25 -7.28 6.38
N LEU A 399 -4.32 -6.51 5.82
CA LEU A 399 -4.52 -5.85 4.52
C LEU A 399 -4.69 -6.86 3.38
N LEU A 400 -3.91 -7.95 3.38
CA LEU A 400 -4.05 -9.04 2.43
C LEU A 400 -5.41 -9.73 2.55
N SER A 401 -5.91 -9.91 3.77
CA SER A 401 -7.24 -10.45 4.03
C SER A 401 -8.33 -9.53 3.49
N VAL A 402 -8.22 -8.21 3.72
CA VAL A 402 -9.15 -7.22 3.16
C VAL A 402 -9.11 -7.22 1.63
N ALA A 403 -7.95 -7.36 1.00
CA ALA A 403 -7.85 -7.44 -0.47
C ALA A 403 -8.43 -8.74 -1.03
N SER A 404 -8.15 -9.88 -0.37
CA SER A 404 -8.59 -11.21 -0.81
C SER A 404 -10.09 -11.41 -0.62
N TYR A 405 -10.61 -11.06 0.56
CA TYR A 405 -12.03 -11.21 0.90
C TYR A 405 -12.89 -10.03 0.45
N GLY A 406 -12.35 -8.82 0.36
CA GLY A 406 -13.12 -7.64 -0.08
C GLY A 406 -13.63 -7.73 -1.52
N SER A 407 -13.05 -8.61 -2.32
CA SER A 407 -13.52 -8.87 -3.69
C SER A 407 -14.38 -10.14 -3.84
N ARG A 408 -14.46 -10.98 -2.80
CA ARG A 408 -15.32 -12.17 -2.79
C ARG A 408 -16.71 -11.78 -2.29
N SER A 409 -17.72 -11.93 -3.14
CA SER A 409 -19.13 -11.81 -2.75
C SER A 409 -19.80 -13.18 -2.77
N SER A 410 -20.79 -13.37 -1.89
CA SER A 410 -21.69 -14.54 -1.90
C SER A 410 -22.43 -14.68 -3.23
N ASP A 411 -22.67 -13.56 -3.90
CA ASP A 411 -23.39 -13.50 -5.18
C ASP A 411 -22.71 -14.31 -6.28
N ARG A 412 -21.38 -14.47 -6.23
CA ARG A 412 -20.65 -15.29 -7.20
C ARG A 412 -21.08 -16.76 -7.13
N PHE A 413 -21.26 -17.28 -5.92
CA PHE A 413 -21.69 -18.66 -5.71
C PHE A 413 -23.10 -18.86 -6.25
N TRP A 414 -24.04 -17.99 -5.86
CA TRP A 414 -25.43 -18.08 -6.29
C TRP A 414 -25.61 -17.89 -7.80
N LEU A 415 -24.83 -17.00 -8.44
CA LEU A 415 -24.84 -16.84 -9.89
C LEU A 415 -24.37 -18.11 -10.61
N SER A 416 -23.30 -18.73 -10.12
CA SER A 416 -22.78 -19.97 -10.69
C SER A 416 -23.77 -21.12 -10.55
N GLU A 417 -24.39 -21.28 -9.38
CA GLU A 417 -25.37 -22.35 -9.16
C GLU A 417 -26.63 -22.14 -9.99
N ASN A 418 -27.10 -20.90 -10.13
CA ASN A 418 -28.25 -20.58 -10.98
C ASN A 418 -28.01 -20.94 -12.45
N ILE A 419 -26.84 -20.58 -13.00
CA ILE A 419 -26.49 -20.91 -14.39
C ILE A 419 -26.36 -22.43 -14.56
N LYS A 420 -25.75 -23.11 -13.58
CA LYS A 420 -25.62 -24.56 -13.58
C LYS A 420 -27.00 -25.21 -13.63
N ASP A 421 -27.92 -24.85 -12.74
CA ASP A 421 -29.26 -25.44 -12.69
C ASP A 421 -30.05 -25.29 -14.00
N ILE A 422 -29.85 -24.18 -14.72
CA ILE A 422 -30.53 -23.90 -16.01
C ILE A 422 -30.11 -24.86 -17.13
N PHE A 423 -28.87 -25.33 -17.14
CA PHE A 423 -28.32 -26.19 -18.19
C PHE A 423 -28.07 -27.64 -17.75
N ASN A 424 -28.03 -27.90 -16.44
CA ASN A 424 -27.66 -29.22 -15.89
C ASN A 424 -28.75 -30.28 -16.09
N THR A 425 -29.94 -29.92 -16.59
CA THR A 425 -31.00 -30.89 -16.84
C THR A 425 -30.56 -31.89 -17.92
N LYS A 426 -30.25 -33.12 -17.50
CA LYS A 426 -29.88 -34.27 -18.36
C LYS A 426 -28.58 -34.12 -19.16
N ILE A 427 -27.69 -33.19 -18.81
CA ILE A 427 -26.39 -33.09 -19.49
C ILE A 427 -25.54 -34.36 -19.28
N ASP A 428 -25.63 -34.99 -18.11
CA ASP A 428 -24.95 -36.26 -17.80
C ASP A 428 -25.42 -37.45 -18.65
N LYS A 429 -26.55 -37.29 -19.37
CA LYS A 429 -27.10 -38.31 -20.27
C LYS A 429 -26.54 -38.21 -21.69
N VAL A 430 -25.80 -37.15 -22.02
CA VAL A 430 -25.17 -36.98 -23.33
C VAL A 430 -23.96 -37.92 -23.42
N ARG A 431 -24.09 -38.97 -24.22
CA ARG A 431 -23.05 -40.00 -24.40
C ARG A 431 -22.65 -40.24 -25.85
N ASP A 432 -23.42 -39.70 -26.79
CA ASP A 432 -23.31 -39.92 -28.21
C ASP A 432 -23.76 -38.67 -28.98
N VAL A 433 -23.43 -38.62 -30.27
CA VAL A 433 -23.71 -37.45 -31.12
C VAL A 433 -25.21 -37.17 -31.22
N HIS A 434 -26.05 -38.21 -31.26
CA HIS A 434 -27.50 -38.03 -31.34
C HIS A 434 -28.06 -37.48 -30.03
N THR A 435 -27.64 -37.99 -28.87
CA THR A 435 -28.06 -37.40 -27.57
C THR A 435 -27.54 -35.97 -27.37
N PHE A 436 -26.38 -35.62 -27.92
CA PHE A 436 -25.87 -34.25 -27.92
C PHE A 436 -26.78 -33.30 -28.69
N TRP A 437 -27.15 -33.62 -29.92
CA TRP A 437 -28.05 -32.77 -30.73
C TRP A 437 -29.45 -32.68 -30.10
N TRP A 438 -29.97 -33.79 -29.60
CA TRP A 438 -31.24 -33.80 -28.86
C TRP A 438 -31.21 -32.89 -27.63
N TRP A 439 -30.11 -32.89 -26.87
CA TRP A 439 -29.92 -31.99 -25.74
C TRP A 439 -29.85 -30.53 -26.18
N CYS A 440 -29.16 -30.24 -27.29
CA CYS A 440 -29.06 -28.89 -27.83
C CYS A 440 -30.44 -28.30 -28.18
N GLU A 441 -31.27 -29.06 -28.89
CA GLU A 441 -32.58 -28.58 -29.33
C GLU A 441 -33.60 -28.45 -28.19
N ASN A 442 -33.60 -29.39 -27.25
CA ASN A 442 -34.66 -29.50 -26.24
C ASN A 442 -34.32 -28.82 -24.91
N TYR A 443 -33.04 -28.63 -24.59
CA TYR A 443 -32.60 -28.03 -23.32
C TYR A 443 -31.76 -26.77 -23.55
N MET A 444 -30.68 -26.85 -24.33
CA MET A 444 -29.75 -25.72 -24.49
C MET A 444 -30.43 -24.50 -25.13
N LEU A 445 -31.08 -24.67 -26.29
CA LEU A 445 -31.70 -23.55 -27.02
C LEU A 445 -32.86 -22.90 -26.25
N PRO A 446 -33.81 -23.65 -25.65
CA PRO A 446 -34.84 -23.06 -24.80
C PRO A 446 -34.25 -22.36 -23.58
N SER A 447 -33.23 -22.94 -22.93
CA SER A 447 -32.56 -22.33 -21.78
C SER A 447 -31.75 -21.07 -22.12
N LEU A 448 -31.42 -20.84 -23.39
CA LEU A 448 -30.77 -19.59 -23.83
C LEU A 448 -31.78 -18.48 -24.09
N TYR A 449 -32.81 -18.78 -24.89
CA TYR A 449 -33.63 -17.75 -25.54
C TYR A 449 -35.11 -17.75 -25.13
N SER A 450 -35.60 -18.75 -24.38
CA SER A 450 -37.01 -18.83 -24.01
C SER A 450 -37.35 -17.87 -22.88
N THR A 451 -37.81 -16.67 -23.24
CA THR A 451 -38.26 -15.64 -22.31
C THR A 451 -39.77 -15.43 -22.42
N THR A 452 -40.57 -16.42 -22.04
CA THR A 452 -42.04 -16.26 -21.94
C THR A 452 -42.44 -15.88 -20.51
N TRP A 453 -43.39 -14.96 -20.39
CA TRP A 453 -44.03 -14.64 -19.11
C TRP A 453 -44.88 -15.80 -18.62
N TYR A 454 -45.21 -15.81 -17.32
CA TYR A 454 -46.09 -16.82 -16.70
C TYR A 454 -47.48 -16.89 -17.39
N ASN A 455 -47.90 -15.81 -18.05
CA ASN A 455 -49.13 -15.68 -18.82
C ASN A 455 -48.94 -16.00 -20.32
N GLY A 456 -47.83 -16.61 -20.72
CA GLY A 456 -47.53 -16.98 -22.10
C GLY A 456 -47.14 -15.82 -23.03
N ARG A 457 -47.14 -14.57 -22.55
CA ARG A 457 -46.74 -13.41 -23.37
C ARG A 457 -45.23 -13.40 -23.58
N LYS A 458 -44.79 -13.01 -24.77
CA LYS A 458 -43.36 -12.86 -25.07
C LYS A 458 -42.78 -11.67 -24.31
N PHE A 459 -41.60 -11.87 -23.70
CA PHE A 459 -40.79 -10.81 -23.14
C PHE A 459 -40.26 -9.91 -24.27
N ARG A 460 -40.25 -8.58 -24.07
CA ARG A 460 -40.05 -7.59 -25.15
C ARG A 460 -38.58 -7.40 -25.53
N GLU A 461 -37.66 -7.67 -24.61
CA GLU A 461 -36.22 -7.45 -24.79
C GLU A 461 -35.52 -8.78 -25.10
N LYS A 462 -34.86 -8.86 -26.25
CA LYS A 462 -34.29 -10.11 -26.80
C LYS A 462 -32.98 -10.54 -26.14
N ASP A 463 -32.29 -9.62 -25.47
CA ASP A 463 -30.93 -9.82 -24.96
C ASP A 463 -30.89 -10.48 -23.57
N PHE A 464 -32.06 -10.73 -22.97
CA PHE A 464 -32.15 -11.39 -21.68
C PHE A 464 -31.95 -12.88 -21.81
N PHE A 465 -31.11 -13.41 -20.91
CA PHE A 465 -30.99 -14.83 -20.65
C PHE A 465 -32.33 -15.39 -20.12
N SER A 466 -32.57 -16.70 -20.26
CA SER A 466 -33.86 -17.32 -19.88
C SER A 466 -34.32 -17.04 -18.44
N ASN A 467 -33.38 -16.74 -17.53
CA ASN A 467 -33.68 -16.37 -16.15
C ASN A 467 -34.26 -14.95 -15.98
N LYS A 468 -34.36 -14.15 -17.06
CA LYS A 468 -34.89 -12.76 -17.10
C LYS A 468 -34.17 -11.77 -16.18
N LYS A 469 -32.97 -12.13 -15.74
CA LYS A 469 -32.17 -11.36 -14.77
C LYS A 469 -30.78 -11.04 -15.32
N SER A 470 -30.20 -12.00 -16.03
CA SER A 470 -28.92 -11.85 -16.71
C SER A 470 -29.14 -11.46 -18.16
N PHE A 471 -28.21 -10.70 -18.72
CA PHE A 471 -28.09 -10.43 -20.14
C PHE A 471 -27.08 -11.36 -20.76
N ILE A 472 -27.28 -11.75 -22.02
CA ILE A 472 -26.26 -12.41 -22.81
C ILE A 472 -25.33 -11.33 -23.38
N VAL A 473 -24.03 -11.49 -23.22
CA VAL A 473 -23.02 -10.55 -23.72
C VAL A 473 -22.28 -11.20 -24.89
N GLY A 474 -22.46 -10.63 -26.09
CA GLY A 474 -21.95 -11.22 -27.32
C GLY A 474 -22.82 -12.38 -27.82
N LEU A 475 -22.26 -13.22 -28.68
CA LEU A 475 -22.96 -14.34 -29.31
C LEU A 475 -22.60 -15.67 -28.63
N PRO A 476 -23.60 -16.47 -28.19
CA PRO A 476 -23.35 -17.85 -27.79
C PRO A 476 -22.79 -18.63 -28.98
N ARG A 477 -21.79 -19.47 -28.75
CA ARG A 477 -21.09 -20.18 -29.83
C ARG A 477 -20.74 -21.61 -29.48
N LEU A 478 -20.74 -22.45 -30.51
CA LEU A 478 -20.18 -23.79 -30.48
C LEU A 478 -18.79 -23.74 -31.10
N ARG A 479 -17.80 -24.36 -30.45
CA ARG A 479 -16.43 -24.45 -30.97
C ARG A 479 -15.97 -25.89 -30.97
N GLN A 480 -15.46 -26.35 -32.11
CA GLN A 480 -15.03 -27.72 -32.32
C GLN A 480 -13.52 -27.80 -32.52
N THR A 481 -12.91 -28.81 -31.90
CA THR A 481 -11.54 -29.22 -32.17
C THR A 481 -11.54 -30.58 -32.87
N ARG A 482 -10.78 -30.67 -33.96
CA ARG A 482 -10.67 -31.87 -34.82
C ARG A 482 -9.22 -32.35 -34.91
N VAL A 483 -9.05 -33.62 -35.22
CA VAL A 483 -7.75 -34.25 -35.53
C VAL A 483 -7.70 -34.70 -36.98
N LYS A 484 -6.49 -34.68 -37.56
CA LYS A 484 -6.23 -35.12 -38.93
C LYS A 484 -6.49 -36.62 -39.06
N PRO A 485 -7.05 -37.09 -40.20
CA PRO A 485 -7.10 -38.52 -40.49
C PRO A 485 -5.69 -39.04 -40.76
N GLU A 486 -5.30 -40.13 -40.08
CA GLU A 486 -4.02 -40.79 -40.30
C GLU A 486 -4.22 -42.21 -40.85
N PRO A 487 -3.29 -42.75 -41.64
CA PRO A 487 -3.38 -44.13 -42.09
C PRO A 487 -3.26 -45.09 -40.90
N CYS A 488 -4.18 -46.05 -40.80
CA CYS A 488 -4.09 -47.07 -39.76
C CYS A 488 -2.80 -47.89 -39.89
N TYR A 489 -2.13 -48.16 -38.77
CA TYR A 489 -0.98 -49.08 -38.74
C TYR A 489 -1.40 -50.47 -39.23
N SER A 490 -0.59 -51.08 -40.10
CA SER A 490 -0.79 -52.49 -40.48
C SER A 490 -0.44 -53.38 -39.30
N TRP A 491 -1.42 -54.13 -38.79
CA TRP A 491 -1.14 -55.15 -37.79
C TRP A 491 -0.48 -56.36 -38.45
N PRO A 492 0.66 -56.85 -37.94
CA PRO A 492 1.36 -58.01 -38.51
C PRO A 492 0.46 -59.25 -38.61
N THR A 493 -0.49 -59.38 -37.69
CA THR A 493 -1.40 -60.53 -37.57
C THR A 493 -2.56 -60.49 -38.58
N PHE A 494 -2.95 -59.30 -39.06
CA PHE A 494 -4.13 -59.11 -39.92
C PHE A 494 -3.92 -57.94 -40.90
N PRO A 495 -3.11 -58.13 -41.96
CA PRO A 495 -2.81 -57.06 -42.93
C PRO A 495 -4.03 -56.61 -43.75
N GLU A 496 -5.05 -57.46 -43.87
CA GLU A 496 -6.30 -57.16 -44.59
C GLU A 496 -7.13 -56.05 -43.94
N LEU A 497 -7.01 -55.86 -42.62
CA LEU A 497 -7.72 -54.79 -41.89
C LEU A 497 -7.37 -53.40 -42.41
N LYS A 498 -6.13 -53.20 -42.89
CA LYS A 498 -5.70 -51.92 -43.49
C LYS A 498 -6.51 -51.57 -44.75
N ARG A 499 -7.03 -52.58 -45.47
CA ARG A 499 -7.87 -52.40 -46.66
C ARG A 499 -9.30 -51.99 -46.29
N TRP A 500 -9.83 -52.48 -45.18
CA TRP A 500 -11.18 -52.16 -44.70
C TRP A 500 -11.23 -50.87 -43.87
N PHE A 501 -10.13 -50.54 -43.19
CA PHE A 501 -9.98 -49.34 -42.37
C PHE A 501 -8.79 -48.52 -42.88
N PRO A 502 -8.96 -47.75 -43.96
CA PRO A 502 -7.88 -46.95 -44.54
C PRO A 502 -7.49 -45.77 -43.64
N ARG A 503 -8.37 -45.33 -42.74
CA ARG A 503 -8.19 -44.16 -41.88
C ARG A 503 -8.46 -44.49 -40.42
N CYS A 504 -7.56 -44.04 -39.56
CA CYS A 504 -7.64 -44.11 -38.12
C CYS A 504 -7.63 -42.71 -37.53
N TYR A 505 -8.26 -42.58 -36.37
CA TYR A 505 -8.39 -41.32 -35.64
C TYR A 505 -7.83 -41.52 -34.24
N HIS A 506 -6.64 -40.98 -34.01
CA HIS A 506 -5.93 -41.11 -32.73
C HIS A 506 -6.45 -40.13 -31.67
N ASP A 507 -5.98 -40.29 -30.43
CA ASP A 507 -6.19 -39.29 -29.38
C ASP A 507 -5.63 -37.93 -29.79
N TYR A 508 -6.19 -36.87 -29.23
CA TYR A 508 -5.72 -35.51 -29.49
C TYR A 508 -4.25 -35.35 -29.06
N THR A 509 -3.42 -34.80 -29.94
CA THR A 509 -2.08 -34.30 -29.65
C THR A 509 -1.89 -32.96 -30.34
N ASP A 510 -0.94 -32.15 -29.88
CA ASP A 510 -0.70 -30.84 -30.50
C ASP A 510 -0.23 -30.94 -31.97
N ASP A 511 0.30 -32.10 -32.38
CA ASP A 511 0.84 -32.36 -33.71
C ASP A 511 -0.22 -32.84 -34.71
N ASN A 512 -1.25 -33.54 -34.23
CA ASN A 512 -2.29 -34.12 -35.07
C ASN A 512 -3.56 -33.26 -35.20
N VAL A 513 -3.51 -32.00 -34.75
CA VAL A 513 -4.65 -31.07 -34.85
C VAL A 513 -4.93 -30.73 -36.30
N ASP A 514 -6.22 -30.75 -36.65
CA ASP A 514 -6.72 -30.33 -37.95
C ASP A 514 -7.01 -28.82 -37.92
N ASP A 515 -5.96 -28.02 -38.15
CA ASP A 515 -6.02 -26.55 -38.19
C ASP A 515 -6.45 -26.02 -39.58
N ALA A 516 -7.19 -26.82 -40.36
CA ALA A 516 -7.51 -26.55 -41.76
C ALA A 516 -8.13 -25.16 -41.99
N SER A 517 -7.27 -24.21 -42.38
CA SER A 517 -7.63 -22.92 -42.96
C SER A 517 -7.85 -23.01 -44.47
N GLU A 518 -7.51 -24.15 -45.10
CA GLU A 518 -7.46 -24.28 -46.57
C GLU A 518 -8.30 -25.41 -47.20
N SER A 519 -8.97 -26.27 -46.43
CA SER A 519 -10.07 -27.10 -46.99
C SER A 519 -11.08 -27.47 -45.92
N LEU A 520 -12.30 -26.91 -46.02
CA LEU A 520 -13.47 -27.35 -45.26
C LEU A 520 -13.94 -28.72 -45.82
N ASP A 521 -13.13 -29.76 -45.66
CA ASP A 521 -13.51 -31.13 -46.02
C ASP A 521 -14.35 -31.72 -44.86
N LEU A 522 -15.66 -31.46 -44.89
CA LEU A 522 -16.61 -31.91 -43.86
C LEU A 522 -17.11 -33.35 -44.05
N ILE A 523 -16.88 -33.98 -45.20
CA ILE A 523 -17.50 -35.27 -45.51
C ILE A 523 -16.46 -36.37 -45.66
N ASP A 524 -16.60 -37.41 -44.82
CA ASP A 524 -15.94 -38.71 -45.00
C ASP A 524 -17.02 -39.73 -45.37
N VAL A 525 -17.38 -39.80 -46.66
CA VAL A 525 -18.29 -40.85 -47.15
C VAL A 525 -17.46 -42.14 -47.26
N SER A 526 -17.75 -43.12 -46.40
CA SER A 526 -17.28 -44.50 -46.60
C SER A 526 -17.80 -45.04 -47.96
N PRO A 527 -17.06 -45.92 -48.66
CA PRO A 527 -17.27 -46.17 -50.08
C PRO A 527 -18.61 -46.86 -50.41
N SER A 528 -19.34 -46.23 -51.35
CA SER A 528 -20.18 -46.80 -52.40
C SER A 528 -21.03 -48.04 -52.09
N TYR A 529 -22.29 -47.83 -51.71
CA TYR A 529 -23.45 -48.61 -52.16
C TYR A 529 -24.69 -47.73 -51.98
N ILE A 530 -25.05 -46.95 -53.01
CA ILE A 530 -26.43 -46.51 -53.33
C ILE A 530 -26.37 -45.97 -54.78
N THR A 531 -26.83 -46.84 -55.67
CA THR A 531 -27.55 -46.62 -56.94
C THR A 531 -27.51 -45.26 -57.63
N SER A 532 -26.95 -45.29 -58.83
CA SER A 532 -27.52 -44.81 -60.10
C SER A 532 -28.82 -44.00 -60.04
N GLN A 533 -28.76 -42.75 -60.52
CA GLN A 533 -29.61 -42.15 -61.56
C GLN A 533 -29.72 -40.63 -61.36
N SER A 534 -29.21 -39.87 -62.33
CA SER A 534 -29.82 -38.66 -62.91
C SER A 534 -28.75 -37.96 -63.76
N SER A 535 -28.79 -38.06 -65.08
CA SER A 535 -29.59 -37.24 -66.00
C SER A 535 -29.26 -35.74 -65.92
N SER A 536 -28.37 -35.32 -66.82
CA SER A 536 -28.48 -34.11 -67.65
C SER A 536 -29.07 -32.84 -67.04
N SER A 537 -28.25 -31.80 -66.93
CA SER A 537 -28.55 -30.54 -67.63
C SER A 537 -27.31 -29.66 -67.74
N SER A 538 -26.99 -29.35 -68.98
CA SER A 538 -26.03 -28.40 -69.49
C SER A 538 -26.29 -26.97 -69.03
N SER A 539 -25.22 -26.21 -68.78
CA SER A 539 -25.11 -24.84 -69.30
C SER A 539 -23.65 -24.44 -69.45
N ASN A 540 -23.27 -24.24 -70.72
CA ASN A 540 -22.01 -23.68 -71.16
C ASN A 540 -21.88 -22.23 -70.72
N SER A 541 -20.66 -21.83 -70.31
CA SER A 541 -20.11 -20.54 -70.73
C SER A 541 -18.59 -20.63 -70.79
N ASP A 542 -18.08 -20.38 -71.99
CA ASP A 542 -16.69 -20.27 -72.37
C ASP A 542 -15.99 -19.09 -71.64
N PHE A 543 -14.69 -19.19 -71.34
CA PHE A 543 -13.64 -18.50 -72.11
C PHE A 543 -12.23 -18.54 -71.45
N SER A 544 -11.24 -18.72 -72.32
CA SER A 544 -9.79 -18.44 -72.24
C SER A 544 -8.82 -19.34 -71.45
N ASN A 545 -8.04 -20.07 -72.25
CA ASN A 545 -6.76 -20.68 -71.98
C ASN A 545 -5.64 -19.66 -71.68
N SER A 546 -4.74 -20.03 -70.76
CA SER A 546 -3.31 -19.78 -70.95
C SER A 546 -2.49 -20.94 -70.39
N SER A 547 -1.75 -21.57 -71.29
CA SER A 547 -0.84 -22.69 -71.11
C SER A 547 0.49 -22.29 -70.48
N SER A 548 1.00 -23.09 -69.54
CA SER A 548 2.43 -23.27 -69.36
C SER A 548 2.72 -24.72 -68.96
N ASN A 549 3.42 -25.42 -69.87
CA ASN A 549 3.96 -26.77 -69.68
C ASN A 549 5.11 -26.75 -68.67
N SER A 550 5.11 -27.71 -67.75
CA SER A 550 6.34 -28.31 -67.23
C SER A 550 6.08 -29.77 -66.86
N SER A 551 6.90 -30.64 -67.44
CA SER A 551 6.86 -32.10 -67.37
C SER A 551 7.38 -32.66 -66.04
N SER A 552 6.82 -33.83 -65.71
CA SER A 552 7.36 -34.96 -64.94
C SER A 552 7.59 -34.84 -63.43
N SER A 553 6.74 -35.51 -62.65
CA SER A 553 7.13 -36.71 -61.89
C SER A 553 5.89 -37.41 -61.33
N SER A 554 5.76 -38.69 -61.65
CA SER A 554 4.71 -39.60 -61.20
C SER A 554 4.77 -39.86 -59.68
N ASN A 555 3.75 -39.41 -58.94
CA ASN A 555 3.30 -40.06 -57.71
C ASN A 555 1.77 -40.07 -57.76
N SER A 556 1.20 -41.27 -57.61
CA SER A 556 -0.23 -41.50 -57.63
C SER A 556 -0.87 -40.97 -56.34
N ASP A 557 -1.12 -39.67 -56.28
CA ASP A 557 -2.01 -39.08 -55.30
C ASP A 557 -3.45 -39.45 -55.68
N VAL A 558 -4.04 -40.32 -54.86
CA VAL A 558 -5.47 -40.64 -54.94
C VAL A 558 -6.23 -39.41 -54.41
N THR A 559 -6.56 -38.48 -55.31
CA THR A 559 -7.45 -37.37 -55.02
C THR A 559 -8.88 -37.89 -54.87
N TYR A 560 -9.41 -37.78 -53.65
CA TYR A 560 -10.80 -38.12 -53.33
C TYR A 560 -11.73 -37.00 -53.80
N PRO A 561 -12.96 -37.31 -54.26
CA PRO A 561 -13.92 -36.29 -54.63
C PRO A 561 -14.32 -35.48 -53.39
N THR A 562 -13.93 -34.21 -53.37
CA THR A 562 -14.39 -33.22 -52.40
C THR A 562 -15.71 -32.64 -52.91
N ILE A 563 -16.76 -32.72 -52.08
CA ILE A 563 -18.04 -32.07 -52.36
C ILE A 563 -17.94 -30.65 -51.76
N PRO A 564 -18.06 -29.58 -52.55
CA PRO A 564 -18.09 -28.23 -52.02
C PRO A 564 -19.33 -28.05 -51.13
N ILE A 565 -19.13 -27.49 -49.94
CA ILE A 565 -20.22 -27.14 -49.01
C ILE A 565 -21.03 -25.99 -49.60
N ALA A 566 -22.36 -26.12 -49.56
CA ALA A 566 -23.31 -25.13 -50.07
C ALA A 566 -23.50 -23.89 -49.16
N CYS A 567 -22.71 -23.74 -48.10
CA CYS A 567 -22.89 -22.68 -47.10
C CYS A 567 -21.56 -22.06 -46.66
N GLU A 568 -21.15 -20.97 -47.32
CA GLU A 568 -19.92 -20.21 -47.05
C GLU A 568 -20.00 -19.33 -45.77
N HIS A 569 -21.04 -19.45 -44.93
CA HIS A 569 -21.34 -18.43 -43.91
C HIS A 569 -21.55 -18.90 -42.45
N THR A 570 -21.58 -20.19 -42.12
CA THR A 570 -21.96 -20.64 -40.76
C THR A 570 -20.81 -21.00 -39.82
N VAL A 571 -19.65 -21.46 -40.35
CA VAL A 571 -18.53 -21.94 -39.52
C VAL A 571 -17.22 -21.27 -39.93
N LYS A 572 -16.50 -20.70 -38.97
CA LYS A 572 -15.21 -20.04 -39.19
C LYS A 572 -14.13 -20.66 -38.32
N PHE A 573 -12.98 -20.98 -38.92
CA PHE A 573 -11.81 -21.37 -38.14
C PHE A 573 -11.23 -20.16 -37.40
N GLN A 574 -10.94 -20.31 -36.10
CA GLN A 574 -10.27 -19.30 -35.30
C GLN A 574 -9.00 -19.89 -34.68
N ASP A 575 -7.85 -19.26 -34.94
CA ASP A 575 -6.57 -19.72 -34.42
C ASP A 575 -6.37 -19.32 -32.95
N ALA A 576 -5.72 -20.19 -32.18
CA ALA A 576 -5.41 -19.99 -30.77
C ALA A 576 -4.53 -18.75 -30.53
N SER A 577 -3.58 -18.49 -31.44
CA SER A 577 -2.64 -17.37 -31.31
C SER A 577 -3.32 -16.02 -31.52
N SER A 578 -4.27 -15.94 -32.47
CA SER A 578 -5.07 -14.75 -32.74
C SER A 578 -6.00 -14.37 -31.59
N LEU A 579 -6.45 -15.35 -30.82
CA LEU A 579 -7.38 -15.17 -29.71
C LEU A 579 -6.70 -15.00 -28.34
N VAL A 580 -5.37 -15.13 -28.27
CA VAL A 580 -4.59 -15.12 -27.01
C VAL A 580 -5.21 -16.07 -25.96
N LEU A 581 -5.71 -17.22 -26.42
CA LEU A 581 -6.38 -18.19 -25.56
C LEU A 581 -5.36 -19.18 -24.99
N TYR A 582 -5.34 -19.28 -23.66
CA TYR A 582 -4.57 -20.32 -22.97
C TYR A 582 -5.11 -21.72 -23.29
N ARG A 583 -4.23 -22.72 -23.17
CA ARG A 583 -4.58 -24.14 -23.32
C ARG A 583 -5.71 -24.53 -22.38
N LEU A 584 -6.65 -25.34 -22.88
CA LEU A 584 -7.84 -25.75 -22.15
C LEU A 584 -7.62 -27.14 -21.57
N LEU A 585 -7.36 -27.20 -20.26
CA LEU A 585 -7.31 -28.46 -19.52
C LEU A 585 -8.72 -29.02 -19.36
N ARG A 586 -8.91 -30.26 -19.81
CA ARG A 586 -10.16 -31.03 -19.69
C ARG A 586 -9.84 -32.45 -19.17
N PRO A 587 -10.85 -33.20 -18.67
CA PRO A 587 -10.63 -34.52 -18.09
C PRO A 587 -9.86 -35.51 -18.98
N ALA A 588 -10.10 -35.53 -20.29
CA ALA A 588 -9.42 -36.46 -21.19
C ALA A 588 -8.10 -35.91 -21.74
N ASN A 589 -8.01 -34.61 -22.05
CA ASN A 589 -6.80 -34.03 -22.64
C ASN A 589 -6.65 -32.51 -22.41
N THR A 590 -5.50 -31.96 -22.79
CA THR A 590 -5.22 -30.52 -22.83
C THR A 590 -5.27 -30.03 -24.27
N TYR A 591 -6.29 -29.24 -24.59
CA TYR A 591 -6.56 -28.78 -25.96
C TYR A 591 -5.98 -27.39 -26.23
N LYS A 592 -5.57 -27.13 -27.48
CA LYS A 592 -5.25 -25.78 -27.96
C LYS A 592 -6.49 -24.88 -27.92
N GLY A 593 -6.26 -23.57 -27.86
CA GLY A 593 -7.30 -22.55 -27.76
C GLY A 593 -8.10 -22.29 -29.04
N GLY A 594 -7.70 -22.85 -30.19
CA GLY A 594 -8.32 -22.62 -31.50
C GLY A 594 -9.43 -23.62 -31.84
N GLY A 595 -9.97 -23.52 -33.05
CA GLY A 595 -10.94 -24.49 -33.60
C GLY A 595 -11.97 -23.87 -34.55
N LEU A 596 -12.86 -24.72 -35.05
CA LEU A 596 -13.99 -24.32 -35.89
C LEU A 596 -15.12 -23.76 -35.03
N VAL A 597 -15.56 -22.53 -35.30
CA VAL A 597 -16.55 -21.81 -34.50
C VAL A 597 -17.82 -21.60 -35.29
N ALA A 598 -18.94 -22.00 -34.70
CA ALA A 598 -20.29 -21.72 -35.18
C ALA A 598 -21.01 -20.81 -34.18
N GLU A 599 -21.49 -19.66 -34.65
CA GLU A 599 -22.21 -18.69 -33.82
C GLU A 599 -23.72 -18.95 -33.90
N LEU A 600 -24.41 -19.00 -32.76
CA LEU A 600 -25.83 -19.37 -32.68
C LEU A 600 -26.78 -18.20 -32.94
N GLY A 601 -26.28 -16.97 -33.07
CA GLY A 601 -27.10 -15.77 -33.23
C GLY A 601 -27.74 -15.27 -31.93
N TYR A 602 -28.71 -14.36 -32.03
CA TYR A 602 -29.40 -13.73 -30.88
C TYR A 602 -30.82 -14.28 -30.65
N ASP A 603 -31.37 -14.99 -31.64
CA ASP A 603 -32.76 -15.47 -31.62
C ASP A 603 -32.80 -17.00 -31.70
N ILE A 604 -33.79 -17.61 -31.04
CA ILE A 604 -33.98 -19.07 -31.05
C ILE A 604 -34.20 -19.66 -32.45
N ARG A 605 -34.74 -18.87 -33.39
CA ARG A 605 -34.98 -19.32 -34.77
C ARG A 605 -33.67 -19.49 -35.53
N THR A 606 -32.85 -18.43 -35.53
CA THR A 606 -31.51 -18.45 -36.12
C THR A 606 -30.64 -19.54 -35.49
N ALA A 607 -30.71 -19.68 -34.16
CA ALA A 607 -29.95 -20.73 -33.48
C ALA A 607 -30.38 -22.15 -33.89
N ARG A 608 -31.68 -22.37 -34.11
CA ARG A 608 -32.20 -23.66 -34.59
C ARG A 608 -31.80 -23.93 -36.03
N GLU A 609 -31.83 -22.93 -36.89
CA GLU A 609 -31.34 -23.03 -38.29
C GLU A 609 -29.86 -23.39 -38.32
N VAL A 610 -29.02 -22.71 -37.53
CA VAL A 610 -27.59 -23.04 -37.41
C VAL A 610 -27.40 -24.48 -36.94
N ILE A 611 -28.12 -24.93 -35.91
CA ILE A 611 -28.02 -26.32 -35.44
C ILE A 611 -28.47 -27.33 -36.50
N SER A 612 -29.57 -27.07 -37.21
CA SER A 612 -30.05 -27.94 -38.31
C SER A 612 -28.99 -28.07 -39.39
N ASN A 613 -28.40 -26.95 -39.82
CA ASN A 613 -27.35 -26.94 -40.83
C ASN A 613 -26.11 -27.72 -40.36
N LEU A 614 -25.66 -27.53 -39.11
CA LEU A 614 -24.53 -28.29 -38.56
C LEU A 614 -24.80 -29.80 -38.47
N GLN A 615 -26.06 -30.19 -38.25
CA GLN A 615 -26.46 -31.60 -38.21
C GLN A 615 -26.51 -32.20 -39.62
N GLU A 616 -27.03 -31.47 -40.61
CA GLU A 616 -27.03 -31.86 -42.03
C GLU A 616 -25.60 -31.98 -42.58
N ASP A 617 -24.71 -31.07 -42.19
CA ASP A 617 -23.30 -31.04 -42.59
C ASP A 617 -22.43 -32.09 -41.88
N ILE A 618 -23.01 -32.90 -40.96
CA ILE A 618 -22.29 -33.87 -40.12
C ILE A 618 -21.09 -33.19 -39.43
N TRP A 619 -21.32 -31.99 -38.88
CA TRP A 619 -20.26 -31.18 -38.30
C TRP A 619 -19.50 -31.95 -37.20
N ILE A 620 -20.23 -32.68 -36.36
CA ILE A 620 -19.64 -33.63 -35.40
C ILE A 620 -19.48 -34.99 -36.06
N ASN A 621 -18.23 -35.31 -36.41
CA ASN A 621 -17.83 -36.57 -37.01
C ASN A 621 -16.71 -37.27 -36.22
N ARG A 622 -16.19 -38.40 -36.73
CA ARG A 622 -15.12 -39.20 -36.09
C ARG A 622 -13.81 -38.44 -35.85
N ARG A 623 -13.59 -37.32 -36.56
CA ARG A 623 -12.42 -36.43 -36.36
C ARG A 623 -12.57 -35.55 -35.13
N THR A 624 -13.78 -35.37 -34.62
CA THR A 624 -14.07 -34.50 -33.49
C THR A 624 -13.44 -35.05 -32.22
N ARG A 625 -12.79 -34.20 -31.43
CA ARG A 625 -12.28 -34.55 -30.10
C ARG A 625 -12.90 -33.72 -29.00
N LEU A 626 -13.26 -32.48 -29.29
CA LEU A 626 -13.87 -31.59 -28.31
C LEU A 626 -14.91 -30.71 -29.00
N VAL A 627 -16.08 -30.60 -28.38
CA VAL A 627 -17.06 -29.55 -28.69
C VAL A 627 -17.26 -28.70 -27.43
N LEU A 628 -17.12 -27.39 -27.57
CA LEU A 628 -17.29 -26.41 -26.52
C LEU A 628 -18.52 -25.59 -26.81
N PHE A 629 -19.41 -25.49 -25.84
CA PHE A 629 -20.46 -24.46 -25.82
C PHE A 629 -20.00 -23.33 -24.89
N GLU A 630 -19.81 -22.14 -25.46
CA GLU A 630 -19.30 -20.96 -24.76
C GLU A 630 -20.35 -19.85 -24.72
N LEU A 631 -20.58 -19.30 -23.53
CA LEU A 631 -21.55 -18.24 -23.25
C LEU A 631 -20.98 -17.25 -22.23
N ILE A 632 -21.20 -15.95 -22.45
CA ILE A 632 -20.92 -14.91 -21.47
C ILE A 632 -22.25 -14.30 -21.05
N THR A 633 -22.50 -14.25 -19.74
CA THR A 633 -23.68 -13.58 -19.20
C THR A 633 -23.29 -12.45 -18.26
N PHE A 634 -24.09 -11.40 -18.19
CA PHE A 634 -23.90 -10.27 -17.28
C PHE A 634 -25.12 -10.09 -16.39
N GLN A 635 -24.92 -10.05 -15.08
CA GLN A 635 -25.94 -9.82 -14.07
C GLN A 635 -25.82 -8.37 -13.56
N PRO A 636 -26.73 -7.45 -13.94
CA PRO A 636 -26.61 -6.04 -13.56
C PRO A 636 -26.77 -5.81 -12.06
N SER A 637 -27.63 -6.59 -11.39
CA SER A 637 -27.90 -6.41 -9.96
C SER A 637 -26.69 -6.65 -9.07
N THR A 638 -25.75 -7.49 -9.52
CA THR A 638 -24.52 -7.86 -8.78
C THR A 638 -23.26 -7.35 -9.46
N ASN A 639 -23.39 -6.75 -10.66
CA ASN A 639 -22.29 -6.30 -11.51
C ASN A 639 -21.23 -7.40 -11.76
N LEU A 640 -21.73 -8.63 -12.00
CA LEU A 640 -20.91 -9.81 -12.26
C LEU A 640 -21.13 -10.29 -13.69
N PHE A 641 -20.04 -10.65 -14.36
CA PHE A 641 -20.03 -11.41 -15.59
C PHE A 641 -19.80 -12.87 -15.25
N ALA A 642 -20.48 -13.80 -15.89
CA ALA A 642 -20.20 -15.23 -15.78
C ALA A 642 -19.79 -15.79 -17.14
N PHE A 643 -18.58 -16.34 -17.18
CA PHE A 643 -18.05 -17.07 -18.32
C PHE A 643 -18.41 -18.54 -18.16
N THR A 644 -19.30 -19.02 -19.01
CA THR A 644 -19.83 -20.37 -18.96
C THR A 644 -19.28 -21.17 -20.12
N ARG A 645 -18.67 -22.31 -19.81
CA ARG A 645 -18.16 -23.25 -20.81
C ARG A 645 -18.63 -24.64 -20.48
N TYR A 646 -19.37 -25.24 -21.39
CA TYR A 646 -19.67 -26.67 -21.40
C TYR A 646 -18.77 -27.35 -22.42
N SER A 647 -18.20 -28.49 -22.07
CA SER A 647 -17.27 -29.26 -22.90
C SER A 647 -17.78 -30.67 -23.08
N PHE A 648 -17.74 -31.15 -24.32
CA PHE A 648 -18.14 -32.48 -24.71
C PHE A 648 -16.94 -33.13 -25.38
N GLU A 649 -16.23 -33.99 -24.65
CA GLU A 649 -15.03 -34.68 -25.12
C GLU A 649 -15.43 -35.98 -25.83
N SER A 650 -15.09 -36.10 -27.11
CA SER A 650 -15.28 -37.33 -27.88
C SER A 650 -14.02 -38.18 -27.78
N LEU A 651 -14.11 -39.31 -27.08
CA LEU A 651 -13.03 -40.29 -26.98
C LEU A 651 -12.86 -41.01 -28.33
N PRO A 652 -11.66 -41.53 -28.67
CA PRO A 652 -11.45 -42.30 -29.89
C PRO A 652 -12.31 -43.57 -29.98
N THR A 653 -12.76 -44.08 -28.83
CA THR A 653 -13.70 -45.20 -28.73
C THR A 653 -15.13 -44.83 -29.16
N GLY A 654 -15.42 -43.56 -29.41
CA GLY A 654 -16.70 -43.05 -29.90
C GLY A 654 -17.66 -42.54 -28.82
N GLY A 655 -17.32 -42.66 -27.54
CA GLY A 655 -18.11 -42.11 -26.44
C GLY A 655 -17.89 -40.62 -26.23
N ILE A 656 -18.94 -39.90 -25.82
CA ILE A 656 -18.88 -38.48 -25.44
C ILE A 656 -18.93 -38.34 -23.91
N THR A 657 -18.02 -37.54 -23.35
CA THR A 657 -17.97 -37.22 -21.93
C THR A 657 -18.22 -35.72 -21.71
N PRO A 658 -19.34 -35.33 -21.07
CA PRO A 658 -19.63 -33.94 -20.77
C PRO A 658 -18.89 -33.45 -19.52
N SER A 659 -18.51 -32.18 -19.52
CA SER A 659 -17.96 -31.46 -18.36
C SER A 659 -18.30 -29.97 -18.46
N TYR A 660 -18.19 -29.21 -17.37
CA TYR A 660 -18.52 -27.78 -17.38
C TYR A 660 -17.63 -26.96 -16.47
N ARG A 661 -17.57 -25.66 -16.75
CA ARG A 661 -16.86 -24.66 -15.95
C ARG A 661 -17.57 -23.31 -16.05
N ILE A 662 -17.97 -22.75 -14.92
CA ILE A 662 -18.65 -21.46 -14.81
C ILE A 662 -17.80 -20.54 -13.94
N GLU A 663 -17.41 -19.39 -14.48
CA GLU A 663 -16.49 -18.46 -13.81
C GLU A 663 -17.10 -17.06 -13.68
N PRO A 664 -17.65 -16.72 -12.49
CA PRO A 664 -18.13 -15.38 -12.20
C PRO A 664 -16.97 -14.42 -11.90
N ILE A 665 -16.86 -13.35 -12.69
CA ILE A 665 -15.81 -12.33 -12.65
C ILE A 665 -16.45 -10.94 -12.55
N SER A 666 -15.79 -10.01 -11.84
CA SER A 666 -16.16 -8.60 -11.80
C SER A 666 -15.08 -7.78 -12.51
N PHE A 667 -15.42 -7.09 -13.61
CA PHE A 667 -14.49 -6.24 -14.36
C PHE A 667 -14.32 -4.84 -13.76
N TYR A 668 -15.36 -4.32 -13.09
CA TYR A 668 -15.35 -2.99 -12.49
C TYR A 668 -14.79 -3.02 -11.07
N ARG A 669 -13.47 -3.18 -10.93
CA ARG A 669 -12.81 -3.12 -9.61
C ARG A 669 -12.45 -1.68 -9.23
N HIS A 670 -13.25 -1.08 -8.36
CA HIS A 670 -12.91 0.16 -7.63
C HIS A 670 -11.87 -0.03 -6.50
N TRP A 671 -11.39 -1.27 -6.26
CA TRP A 671 -10.47 -1.62 -5.16
C TRP A 671 -8.98 -1.39 -5.47
N GLN A 672 -8.68 -0.48 -6.41
CA GLN A 672 -7.31 -0.22 -6.87
C GLN A 672 -6.37 0.15 -5.72
N LEU A 673 -6.87 0.75 -4.63
CA LEU A 673 -6.03 1.16 -3.50
C LEU A 673 -5.59 0.04 -2.61
N ALA A 674 -6.50 -0.77 -2.09
CA ALA A 674 -6.11 -1.87 -1.21
C ALA A 674 -5.30 -2.90 -2.00
N SER A 675 -5.60 -3.10 -3.28
CA SER A 675 -4.72 -3.87 -4.17
C SER A 675 -3.36 -3.20 -4.38
N ALA A 676 -3.29 -1.89 -4.66
CA ALA A 676 -2.03 -1.17 -4.87
C ALA A 676 -1.21 -1.02 -3.59
N VAL A 677 -1.85 -0.88 -2.43
CA VAL A 677 -1.23 -0.83 -1.10
C VAL A 677 -0.69 -2.21 -0.76
N VAL A 678 -1.45 -3.29 -0.99
CA VAL A 678 -0.94 -4.66 -0.82
C VAL A 678 0.20 -4.95 -1.79
N SER A 679 0.11 -4.55 -3.06
CA SER A 679 1.20 -4.69 -4.03
C SER A 679 2.43 -3.86 -3.65
N SER A 680 2.25 -2.62 -3.19
CA SER A 680 3.36 -1.76 -2.76
C SER A 680 4.02 -2.30 -1.49
N LEU A 681 3.23 -2.77 -0.52
CA LEU A 681 3.73 -3.40 0.70
C LEU A 681 4.45 -4.72 0.39
N ALA A 682 3.92 -5.53 -0.54
CA ALA A 682 4.56 -6.76 -1.00
C ALA A 682 5.89 -6.47 -1.70
N VAL A 683 5.96 -5.44 -2.55
CA VAL A 683 7.21 -5.02 -3.20
C VAL A 683 8.22 -4.53 -2.16
N THR A 684 7.81 -3.72 -1.19
CA THR A 684 8.73 -3.27 -0.12
C THR A 684 9.22 -4.42 0.75
N TYR A 685 8.38 -5.42 1.02
CA TYR A 685 8.73 -6.61 1.79
C TYR A 685 9.64 -7.57 1.02
N LEU A 686 9.44 -7.71 -0.30
CA LEU A 686 10.32 -8.50 -1.16
C LEU A 686 11.68 -7.82 -1.41
N SER A 687 11.76 -6.49 -1.23
CA SER A 687 12.99 -5.71 -1.38
C SER A 687 13.83 -5.57 -0.10
N SER A 688 13.29 -5.98 1.06
CA SER A 688 13.97 -5.97 2.37
C SER A 688 14.40 -7.36 2.78
#